data_AF-A0A182P309-F1
#
_entry.id   AF-A0A182P309-F1
#
_cell.length_a   1.000
_cell.length_b   1.000
_cell.length_c   1.000
_cell.angle_alpha   90.00
_cell.angle_beta   90.00
_cell.angle_gamma   90.00
#
_symmetry.space_group_name_H-M   'P 1'
#
loop_
_entity.id
_entity.type
_entity.pdbx_description
1 polymer ?
#
loop_
_entity_poly.entity_id
_entity_poly.type
_entity_poly.pdbx_seq_one_letter_code
_entity_poly.pdbx_strand_id
1 'polypeptide(L)'
;MASDSERSTVTRLPIMPLTLLLSSLVLLTLGVGPYISEAASARLRAGDTNDIGSYFAITAEDGALSTPELIVKYGYPVESHEATGADGYIVSLTRIPPRHQRHRKPLLLVHGLLASSADYLIIGPNNSLAYLLADRDYDVWLADMRGNRYSRRHTRLDSASPEYWDFTWHEMGYYDLPAVIDYILRLTGAPQLDYIGHSQGTTVFFVMASSRPQYNEKIGHIYALSPAVCLKRVRSPLIRWMLQNMNAIRDLFLALGIREFLPHVDKQYDLTRALCPMSDPNNLCVQVVSMTVGPNPKMIDMTAMQVLVGHDPAGASIKQLFHFAQLQRSGQFRQYDYGRRNNTQRYSHWNAPAYNLSAVTAPVTIFYAKNDWLIDPRDVVKFSKLLPVKPTMHLVEDENFNHLDFTMAKNARAMVYERILSDLEKREVNSPFGQGALHKGAFILVLCAMTLPLVLAGSRGATTFGNYETVFAIDEEDGTLETHEVITADGYLLTLTRIPSNHTKIDHTLPLLLVHGLFASSADFLIIGPNNSLAYLLSDQGHDVWLVDLRGNRYSRRHTTLAPESREYWDFSWHEMGYYDLPATIDHILSVTGAGRLHYIGYSQGTTVFFALASSRPEYNDKIARMYALSPAVYVQHVRSPIFRWLADNSPAVKCFLDAMGLWQVLPHNKAQYALQRTLCPARVARTICVRLIEQLVGPNPNGTDRLAQHVIAGHNPSGASSKQLLHFAQLNRCGRFQQFDYERRVENLAHYGQEQPPAYNLSAVTAPVAIFYALNDWMIDPANVLRLAGELPNVVSLTEVQDRHFNHLDFVAAKRIELITKYGYLGETYTVTTADGYKLGVHRMRRKEGSDPNLLPVLLVHGLLGSSADWLLIGPGDALGYQLAKLGYDVWLANTRGNRYSRQHLRLSPNDAAFWNFTWHEKGIYDLPAMIDFILDNTRPAAGQIYYIGHSEGTTDYFVMTSSLAEYKRKIRLAHALAPAVLLNSVRSPLLMSLTDNAQFLIPFAKTTNVVEFMKWSEQQSGMLQTMCPPESKRNPCVVVLENLFGPNPDALDTNAVQALVGHCPSGAALKEIQHYYQIIQSGVFRPYQENSVDRIVVPYNLSASDVPVHIYYGMNDWIIHPKNVRKFTSALPNIRELRPIGGKKFTHGDFIIAKRIRTLLYTKIIANLKNDTMEQLRIMEKS
;
A
#
# COMPACT_ATOMS: atom_id res chain seq x y z
N MET A 1 -76.01 18.56 39.94
CA MET A 1 -75.41 19.16 38.75
C MET A 1 -73.98 19.55 39.09
N ALA A 2 -73.03 19.07 38.27
CA ALA A 2 -71.61 19.43 38.18
C ALA A 2 -70.72 19.31 39.44
N SER A 3 -69.85 18.31 39.45
CA SER A 3 -68.39 18.47 39.63
C SER A 3 -67.73 17.09 39.62
N ASP A 4 -66.86 16.86 38.63
CA ASP A 4 -66.00 15.69 38.56
C ASP A 4 -64.93 15.77 39.65
N SER A 5 -64.77 14.68 40.40
CA SER A 5 -63.76 14.54 41.45
C SER A 5 -62.68 13.56 41.02
N GLU A 6 -61.44 14.07 40.99
CA GLU A 6 -60.20 13.32 40.81
C GLU A 6 -59.91 12.40 42.01
N ARG A 7 -59.54 11.14 41.76
CA ARG A 7 -58.44 10.49 42.49
C ARG A 7 -57.85 9.26 41.79
N SER A 8 -56.52 9.34 41.64
CA SER A 8 -55.48 8.30 41.60
C SER A 8 -55.49 7.24 40.50
N THR A 9 -54.69 7.48 39.46
CA THR A 9 -53.86 6.45 38.82
C THR A 9 -52.40 6.90 38.87
N VAL A 10 -51.57 6.14 39.59
CA VAL A 10 -50.11 6.25 39.53
C VAL A 10 -49.68 5.58 38.23
N THR A 11 -49.52 6.35 37.17
CA THR A 11 -48.90 5.91 35.92
C THR A 11 -47.39 5.88 36.09
N ARG A 12 -46.82 4.67 35.99
CA ARG A 12 -45.38 4.46 35.85
C ARG A 12 -44.89 5.21 34.61
N LEU A 13 -43.94 6.12 34.78
CA LEU A 13 -43.18 6.71 33.67
C LEU A 13 -42.52 5.60 32.84
N PRO A 14 -42.50 5.71 31.49
CA PRO A 14 -41.75 4.80 30.65
C PRO A 14 -40.26 5.06 30.88
N ILE A 15 -39.57 4.05 31.39
CA ILE A 15 -38.12 4.01 31.49
C ILE A 15 -37.59 4.04 30.04
N MET A 16 -37.08 5.19 29.59
CA MET A 16 -36.21 5.25 28.42
C MET A 16 -35.10 4.19 28.58
N PRO A 17 -34.77 3.40 27.54
CA PRO A 17 -33.88 2.28 27.73
C PRO A 17 -32.46 2.81 27.97
N LEU A 18 -31.99 2.55 29.19
CA LEU A 18 -30.67 2.89 29.71
C LEU A 18 -29.50 2.34 28.86
N THR A 19 -29.80 1.50 27.85
CA THR A 19 -28.89 1.02 26.80
C THR A 19 -28.36 2.14 25.89
N LEU A 20 -29.15 3.20 25.64
CA LEU A 20 -28.71 4.41 24.92
C LEU A 20 -27.76 5.30 25.73
N LEU A 21 -27.83 5.19 27.07
CA LEU A 21 -26.95 5.91 28.00
C LEU A 21 -25.59 5.19 28.20
N LEU A 22 -25.55 3.88 27.93
CA LEU A 22 -24.34 3.05 28.01
C LEU A 22 -23.58 2.97 26.69
N SER A 23 -24.26 3.05 25.54
CA SER A 23 -23.60 3.32 24.25
C SER A 23 -22.87 4.67 24.29
N SER A 24 -23.44 5.65 24.99
CA SER A 24 -22.79 6.93 25.26
C SER A 24 -21.67 6.83 26.30
N LEU A 25 -21.62 5.85 27.20
CA LEU A 25 -20.50 5.66 28.13
C LEU A 25 -19.24 5.09 27.45
N VAL A 26 -19.41 4.24 26.42
CA VAL A 26 -18.32 3.80 25.54
C VAL A 26 -17.85 4.95 24.65
N LEU A 27 -18.78 5.79 24.16
CA LEU A 27 -18.45 7.05 23.46
C LEU A 27 -17.83 8.12 24.37
N LEU A 28 -18.13 8.14 25.68
CA LEU A 28 -17.60 9.10 26.66
C LEU A 28 -16.11 8.88 26.96
N THR A 29 -15.58 7.67 26.74
CA THR A 29 -14.13 7.43 26.77
C THR A 29 -13.39 7.96 25.52
N LEU A 30 -14.13 8.41 24.50
CA LEU A 30 -13.61 8.93 23.22
C LEU A 30 -13.81 10.44 23.01
N GLY A 31 -14.22 11.19 24.04
CA GLY A 31 -14.08 12.66 24.04
C GLY A 31 -14.90 13.46 23.03
N VAL A 32 -16.11 13.01 22.64
CA VAL A 32 -17.02 13.84 21.83
C VAL A 32 -18.41 13.88 22.48
N GLY A 33 -18.83 15.09 22.89
CA GLY A 33 -20.13 15.34 23.52
C GLY A 33 -21.30 15.36 22.53
N PRO A 34 -22.57 15.30 23.00
CA PRO A 34 -23.73 15.07 22.16
C PRO A 34 -24.36 16.38 21.66
N TYR A 35 -24.55 16.52 20.35
CA TYR A 35 -25.58 17.38 19.77
C TYR A 35 -26.20 16.67 18.56
N ILE A 36 -27.30 15.96 18.80
CA ILE A 36 -28.21 15.49 17.75
C ILE A 36 -29.60 15.97 18.16
N SER A 37 -30.13 16.98 17.46
CA SER A 37 -31.53 17.37 17.51
C SER A 37 -32.25 16.90 16.24
N GLU A 38 -33.55 16.64 16.38
CA GLU A 38 -34.51 15.97 15.48
C GLU A 38 -34.64 16.47 14.02
N ALA A 39 -33.79 17.38 13.54
CA ALA A 39 -33.88 17.92 12.19
C ALA A 39 -33.39 16.95 11.08
N ALA A 40 -32.69 15.86 11.45
CA ALA A 40 -32.11 14.91 10.50
C ALA A 40 -33.14 13.98 9.83
N SER A 41 -34.34 13.81 10.41
CA SER A 41 -35.31 12.83 9.92
C SER A 41 -36.17 13.33 8.73
N ALA A 42 -36.11 14.62 8.39
CA ALA A 42 -36.99 15.23 7.39
C ALA A 42 -36.35 15.50 6.01
N ARG A 43 -35.05 15.29 5.84
CA ARG A 43 -34.34 15.55 4.55
C ARG A 43 -33.92 14.30 3.77
N LEU A 44 -34.25 13.10 4.25
CA LEU A 44 -33.84 11.81 3.65
C LEU A 44 -34.85 11.23 2.64
N ARG A 45 -35.46 12.09 1.81
CA ARG A 45 -36.26 11.66 0.64
C ARG A 45 -35.96 12.53 -0.58
N ALA A 46 -34.69 12.57 -0.99
CA ALA A 46 -34.30 12.99 -2.33
C ALA A 46 -32.91 12.41 -2.62
N GLY A 47 -32.79 11.73 -3.77
CA GLY A 47 -31.68 10.84 -4.10
C GLY A 47 -30.31 11.51 -4.16
N ASP A 48 -29.31 10.75 -3.69
CA ASP A 48 -27.91 10.87 -4.08
C ASP A 48 -27.28 9.49 -3.86
N THR A 49 -27.30 8.64 -4.90
CA THR A 49 -26.56 7.38 -4.96
C THR A 49 -25.24 7.63 -5.69
N ASN A 50 -24.27 8.24 -4.99
CA ASN A 50 -22.87 8.22 -5.40
C ASN A 50 -22.21 6.99 -4.77
N ASP A 51 -22.29 5.86 -5.48
CA ASP A 51 -21.72 4.58 -5.04
C ASP A 51 -20.21 4.58 -5.29
N ILE A 52 -19.43 4.59 -4.21
CA ILE A 52 -17.98 4.34 -4.26
C ILE A 52 -17.84 2.86 -4.60
N GLY A 53 -17.33 2.54 -5.79
CA GLY A 53 -17.30 1.15 -6.26
C GLY A 53 -16.63 0.20 -5.26
N SER A 54 -17.38 -0.80 -4.79
CA SER A 54 -16.87 -1.84 -3.88
C SER A 54 -15.89 -2.79 -4.59
N TYR A 55 -14.82 -3.19 -3.91
CA TYR A 55 -13.92 -4.26 -4.35
C TYR A 55 -14.67 -5.57 -4.66
N PHE A 56 -15.75 -5.83 -3.93
CA PHE A 56 -16.52 -7.06 -3.99
C PHE A 56 -17.72 -7.00 -4.95
N ALA A 57 -17.91 -5.87 -5.65
CA ALA A 57 -19.09 -5.61 -6.48
C ALA A 57 -20.43 -5.78 -5.73
N ILE A 58 -20.43 -5.46 -4.43
CA ILE A 58 -21.62 -5.37 -3.57
C ILE A 58 -22.08 -3.92 -3.46
N THR A 59 -23.31 -3.70 -2.99
CA THR A 59 -23.87 -2.35 -2.80
C THR A 59 -24.16 -2.08 -1.32
N ALA A 60 -24.08 -0.82 -0.88
CA ALA A 60 -24.36 -0.45 0.51
C ALA A 60 -25.72 -0.95 1.02
N GLU A 61 -26.74 -0.97 0.14
CA GLU A 61 -28.10 -1.45 0.44
C GLU A 61 -28.14 -2.92 0.92
N ASP A 62 -27.09 -3.70 0.69
CA ASP A 62 -26.96 -5.06 1.23
C ASP A 62 -26.95 -5.08 2.77
N GLY A 63 -26.54 -3.99 3.41
CA GLY A 63 -26.59 -3.84 4.86
C GLY A 63 -28.02 -3.72 5.42
N ALA A 64 -29.02 -3.47 4.58
CA ALA A 64 -30.42 -3.37 4.98
C ALA A 64 -31.20 -4.69 4.82
N LEU A 65 -30.71 -5.59 3.97
CA LEU A 65 -31.37 -6.85 3.62
C LEU A 65 -31.22 -7.90 4.72
N SER A 66 -32.12 -8.87 4.78
CA SER A 66 -31.94 -10.09 5.57
C SER A 66 -31.08 -11.12 4.85
N THR A 67 -30.57 -12.13 5.58
CA THR A 67 -29.79 -13.23 4.99
C THR A 67 -30.50 -13.89 3.78
N PRO A 68 -31.79 -14.27 3.84
CA PRO A 68 -32.46 -14.83 2.67
C PRO A 68 -32.60 -13.84 1.51
N GLU A 69 -32.89 -12.57 1.79
CA GLU A 69 -33.02 -11.53 0.76
C GLU A 69 -31.68 -11.27 0.06
N LEU A 70 -30.56 -11.31 0.78
CA LEU A 70 -29.22 -11.22 0.18
C LEU A 70 -28.96 -12.37 -0.79
N ILE A 71 -29.26 -13.60 -0.40
CA ILE A 71 -29.06 -14.79 -1.25
C ILE A 71 -29.91 -14.69 -2.53
N VAL A 72 -31.17 -14.27 -2.39
CA VAL A 72 -32.08 -14.08 -3.53
C VAL A 72 -31.61 -12.95 -4.44
N LYS A 73 -31.19 -11.80 -3.88
CA LYS A 73 -30.66 -10.67 -4.65
C LYS A 73 -29.53 -11.09 -5.58
N TYR A 74 -28.66 -11.97 -5.11
CA TYR A 74 -27.52 -12.46 -5.89
C TYR A 74 -27.81 -13.68 -6.77
N GLY A 75 -29.08 -14.10 -6.89
CA GLY A 75 -29.51 -15.12 -7.85
C GLY A 75 -29.30 -16.57 -7.41
N TYR A 76 -29.15 -16.81 -6.10
CA TYR A 76 -29.04 -18.16 -5.55
C TYR A 76 -30.39 -18.64 -5.02
N PRO A 77 -30.69 -19.96 -5.10
CA PRO A 77 -31.86 -20.51 -4.43
C PRO A 77 -31.71 -20.40 -2.92
N VAL A 78 -32.81 -20.19 -2.21
CA VAL A 78 -32.81 -20.11 -0.75
C VAL A 78 -33.97 -20.89 -0.16
N GLU A 79 -33.70 -21.60 0.94
CA GLU A 79 -34.70 -22.25 1.77
C GLU A 79 -34.50 -21.81 3.23
N SER A 80 -35.61 -21.61 3.95
CA SER A 80 -35.60 -21.28 5.37
C SER A 80 -36.11 -22.46 6.19
N HIS A 81 -35.38 -22.82 7.23
CA HIS A 81 -35.68 -23.95 8.10
C HIS A 81 -35.54 -23.56 9.57
N GLU A 82 -36.08 -24.40 10.44
CA GLU A 82 -36.02 -24.21 11.88
C GLU A 82 -35.65 -25.53 12.56
N ALA A 83 -34.77 -25.46 13.55
CA ALA A 83 -34.44 -26.58 14.43
C ALA A 83 -34.71 -26.19 15.89
N THR A 84 -35.45 -27.03 16.61
CA THR A 84 -35.79 -26.77 18.01
C THR A 84 -34.86 -27.55 18.92
N GLY A 85 -34.06 -26.83 19.73
CA GLY A 85 -33.22 -27.40 20.77
C GLY A 85 -34.07 -28.10 21.85
N ALA A 86 -33.50 -29.09 22.54
CA ALA A 86 -34.23 -29.86 23.55
C ALA A 86 -34.70 -29.00 24.75
N ASP A 87 -34.03 -27.88 25.00
CA ASP A 87 -34.42 -26.89 26.00
C ASP A 87 -35.50 -25.91 25.51
N GLY A 88 -35.83 -25.94 24.21
CA GLY A 88 -36.98 -25.25 23.63
C GLY A 88 -36.68 -24.00 22.83
N TYR A 89 -35.40 -23.62 22.66
CA TYR A 89 -34.99 -22.56 21.74
C TYR A 89 -35.18 -22.99 20.28
N ILE A 90 -35.61 -22.05 19.44
CA ILE A 90 -35.83 -22.30 18.01
C ILE A 90 -34.73 -21.58 17.25
N VAL A 91 -33.89 -22.37 16.57
CA VAL A 91 -32.72 -21.94 15.81
C VAL A 91 -33.10 -21.84 14.35
N SER A 92 -33.00 -20.64 13.78
CA SER A 92 -33.23 -20.38 12.37
C SER A 92 -32.05 -20.85 11.53
N LEU A 93 -32.35 -21.48 10.40
CA LEU A 93 -31.40 -22.02 9.44
C LEU A 93 -31.72 -21.46 8.05
N THR A 94 -30.70 -20.98 7.34
CA THR A 94 -30.82 -20.61 5.94
C THR A 94 -30.01 -21.58 5.09
N ARG A 95 -30.61 -22.13 4.04
CA ARG A 95 -29.98 -23.12 3.15
C ARG A 95 -29.87 -22.57 1.73
N ILE A 96 -28.71 -22.75 1.10
CA ILE A 96 -28.51 -22.58 -0.33
C ILE A 96 -28.43 -24.00 -0.93
N PRO A 97 -29.53 -24.54 -1.48
CA PRO A 97 -29.56 -25.92 -1.97
C PRO A 97 -28.68 -26.09 -3.23
N PRO A 98 -28.10 -27.28 -3.44
CA PRO A 98 -27.28 -27.57 -4.61
C PRO A 98 -28.17 -27.68 -5.86
N ARG A 99 -27.60 -27.40 -7.04
CA ARG A 99 -28.35 -27.47 -8.31
C ARG A 99 -28.40 -28.89 -8.87
N HIS A 100 -27.34 -29.67 -8.70
CA HIS A 100 -27.22 -31.03 -9.27
C HIS A 100 -26.90 -32.10 -8.23
N GLN A 101 -26.81 -31.72 -6.95
CA GLN A 101 -26.53 -32.60 -5.81
C GLN A 101 -25.28 -33.49 -6.03
N ARG A 102 -24.20 -32.89 -6.53
CA ARG A 102 -22.94 -33.59 -6.82
C ARG A 102 -22.23 -34.12 -5.58
N HIS A 103 -22.39 -33.44 -4.45
CA HIS A 103 -21.67 -33.72 -3.22
C HIS A 103 -22.53 -34.49 -2.23
N ARG A 104 -21.90 -35.44 -1.53
CA ARG A 104 -22.60 -36.36 -0.61
C ARG A 104 -22.84 -35.77 0.78
N LYS A 105 -22.04 -34.78 1.19
CA LYS A 105 -22.06 -34.22 2.54
C LYS A 105 -22.56 -32.77 2.49
N PRO A 106 -23.55 -32.40 3.32
CA PRO A 106 -23.90 -31.01 3.55
C PRO A 106 -22.74 -30.26 4.26
N LEU A 107 -22.69 -28.94 4.09
CA LEU A 107 -21.74 -28.05 4.76
C LEU A 107 -22.46 -27.09 5.68
N LEU A 108 -22.17 -27.15 6.98
CA LEU A 108 -22.75 -26.28 8.00
C LEU A 108 -21.78 -25.18 8.41
N LEU A 109 -22.18 -23.92 8.22
CA LEU A 109 -21.44 -22.71 8.58
C LEU A 109 -22.07 -22.06 9.83
N VAL A 110 -21.24 -21.78 10.84
CA VAL A 110 -21.69 -21.20 12.12
C VAL A 110 -20.87 -19.96 12.49
N HIS A 111 -21.57 -18.86 12.78
CA HIS A 111 -20.99 -17.53 12.99
C HIS A 111 -20.36 -17.31 14.37
N GLY A 112 -19.69 -16.16 14.53
CA GLY A 112 -19.03 -15.73 15.77
C GLY A 112 -19.94 -15.09 16.83
N LEU A 113 -19.34 -14.56 17.90
CA LEU A 113 -20.06 -13.79 18.93
C LEU A 113 -20.54 -12.46 18.34
N LEU A 114 -21.80 -12.07 18.61
CA LEU A 114 -22.46 -10.86 18.08
C LEU A 114 -22.66 -10.82 16.55
N ALA A 115 -22.37 -11.93 15.86
CA ALA A 115 -22.51 -12.06 14.42
C ALA A 115 -23.81 -12.76 14.01
N SER A 116 -24.03 -12.93 12.72
CA SER A 116 -25.12 -13.73 12.15
C SER A 116 -24.67 -14.58 10.96
N SER A 117 -25.60 -15.33 10.37
CA SER A 117 -25.39 -16.04 9.10
C SER A 117 -24.92 -15.13 7.96
N ALA A 118 -25.22 -13.84 8.00
CA ALA A 118 -24.86 -12.88 6.97
C ALA A 118 -23.33 -12.74 6.78
N ASP A 119 -22.52 -12.93 7.83
CA ASP A 119 -21.05 -12.79 7.78
C ASP A 119 -20.39 -13.64 6.69
N TYR A 120 -20.98 -14.79 6.36
CA TYR A 120 -20.49 -15.67 5.31
C TYR A 120 -20.93 -15.26 3.90
N LEU A 121 -21.67 -14.15 3.77
CA LEU A 121 -22.33 -13.65 2.55
C LEU A 121 -22.02 -12.19 2.23
N ILE A 122 -21.73 -11.35 3.23
CA ILE A 122 -21.65 -9.88 3.12
C ILE A 122 -20.63 -9.34 2.10
N ILE A 123 -19.62 -10.12 1.69
CA ILE A 123 -18.65 -9.74 0.64
C ILE A 123 -19.03 -10.24 -0.76
N GLY A 124 -20.30 -10.62 -0.95
CA GLY A 124 -20.89 -10.90 -2.25
C GLY A 124 -20.40 -12.16 -2.98
N PRO A 125 -21.02 -12.48 -4.14
CA PRO A 125 -20.66 -13.62 -4.97
C PRO A 125 -19.20 -13.60 -5.40
N ASN A 126 -18.63 -14.78 -5.67
CA ASN A 126 -17.20 -14.97 -5.97
C ASN A 126 -16.21 -14.65 -4.83
N ASN A 127 -16.64 -14.18 -3.67
CA ASN A 127 -15.71 -13.86 -2.58
C ASN A 127 -16.16 -14.48 -1.25
N SER A 128 -17.45 -14.38 -0.94
CA SER A 128 -18.06 -14.98 0.25
C SER A 128 -17.99 -16.50 0.21
N LEU A 129 -17.57 -17.12 1.31
CA LEU A 129 -17.36 -18.56 1.39
C LEU A 129 -18.63 -19.37 1.06
N ALA A 130 -19.80 -18.92 1.52
CA ALA A 130 -21.07 -19.61 1.25
C ALA A 130 -21.42 -19.63 -0.25
N TYR A 131 -21.22 -18.52 -0.96
CA TYR A 131 -21.43 -18.49 -2.41
C TYR A 131 -20.40 -19.33 -3.17
N LEU A 132 -19.12 -19.28 -2.77
CA LEU A 132 -18.07 -20.10 -3.40
C LEU A 132 -18.31 -21.60 -3.27
N LEU A 133 -18.95 -22.03 -2.17
CA LEU A 133 -19.39 -23.41 -1.95
C LEU A 133 -20.61 -23.73 -2.79
N ALA A 134 -21.62 -22.86 -2.81
CA ALA A 134 -22.83 -23.05 -3.62
C ALA A 134 -22.51 -23.11 -5.13
N ASP A 135 -21.59 -22.28 -5.62
CA ASP A 135 -21.11 -22.27 -7.01
C ASP A 135 -20.42 -23.59 -7.41
N ARG A 136 -19.86 -24.30 -6.42
CA ARG A 136 -19.28 -25.64 -6.58
C ARG A 136 -20.29 -26.76 -6.33
N ASP A 137 -21.58 -26.44 -6.25
CA ASP A 137 -22.69 -27.38 -6.09
C ASP A 137 -22.74 -28.09 -4.73
N TYR A 138 -22.16 -27.49 -3.67
CA TYR A 138 -22.32 -27.97 -2.30
C TYR A 138 -23.69 -27.62 -1.72
N ASP A 139 -24.20 -28.47 -0.83
CA ASP A 139 -25.40 -28.18 -0.03
C ASP A 139 -25.02 -27.34 1.19
N VAL A 140 -25.23 -26.03 1.12
CA VAL A 140 -24.72 -25.06 2.10
C VAL A 140 -25.81 -24.68 3.10
N TRP A 141 -25.50 -24.84 4.39
CA TRP A 141 -26.36 -24.53 5.52
C TRP A 141 -25.72 -23.47 6.41
N LEU A 142 -26.47 -22.41 6.70
CA LEU A 142 -26.06 -21.29 7.55
C LEU A 142 -26.93 -21.30 8.80
N ALA A 143 -26.33 -21.37 9.98
CA ALA A 143 -27.07 -21.43 11.23
C ALA A 143 -26.92 -20.17 12.08
N ASP A 144 -28.05 -19.62 12.50
CA ASP A 144 -28.15 -18.47 13.38
C ASP A 144 -28.40 -18.92 14.82
N MET A 145 -27.39 -18.80 15.68
CA MET A 145 -27.45 -19.33 17.04
C MET A 145 -28.43 -18.53 17.92
N ARG A 146 -28.98 -19.18 18.96
CA ARG A 146 -29.99 -18.59 19.87
C ARG A 146 -29.63 -17.16 20.34
N GLY A 147 -30.63 -16.29 20.36
CA GLY A 147 -30.52 -14.91 20.85
C GLY A 147 -29.89 -13.91 19.88
N ASN A 148 -29.39 -14.34 18.72
CA ASN A 148 -29.09 -13.39 17.65
C ASN A 148 -30.38 -12.92 16.95
N ARG A 149 -30.26 -11.95 16.03
CA ARG A 149 -31.34 -11.32 15.26
C ARG A 149 -32.39 -12.30 14.73
N TYR A 150 -31.98 -13.47 14.24
CA TYR A 150 -32.85 -14.43 13.55
C TYR A 150 -33.41 -15.52 14.46
N SER A 151 -32.82 -15.73 15.65
CA SER A 151 -33.15 -16.86 16.54
C SER A 151 -33.60 -16.38 17.92
N ARG A 152 -34.58 -15.48 17.95
CA ARG A 152 -35.18 -14.88 19.17
C ARG A 152 -36.44 -15.59 19.69
N ARG A 153 -36.68 -16.83 19.29
CA ARG A 153 -37.89 -17.59 19.66
C ARG A 153 -37.60 -18.77 20.58
N HIS A 154 -38.60 -19.10 21.40
CA HIS A 154 -38.61 -20.25 22.27
C HIS A 154 -40.03 -20.79 22.38
N THR A 155 -40.17 -22.09 22.59
CA THR A 155 -41.47 -22.77 22.79
C THR A 155 -42.28 -22.30 24.01
N ARG A 156 -41.68 -21.55 24.94
CA ARG A 156 -42.23 -21.25 26.28
C ARG A 156 -41.82 -19.89 26.82
N LEU A 157 -40.56 -19.49 26.63
CA LEU A 157 -40.01 -18.24 27.18
C LEU A 157 -40.16 -17.09 26.17
N ASP A 158 -40.46 -15.89 26.67
CA ASP A 158 -40.48 -14.67 25.86
C ASP A 158 -39.07 -14.05 25.83
N SER A 159 -38.63 -13.56 24.67
CA SER A 159 -37.37 -12.82 24.52
C SER A 159 -37.27 -11.54 25.37
N ALA A 160 -38.40 -11.02 25.87
CA ALA A 160 -38.41 -9.94 26.86
C ALA A 160 -38.10 -10.41 28.30
N SER A 161 -38.19 -11.72 28.57
CA SER A 161 -37.97 -12.28 29.90
C SER A 161 -36.47 -12.46 30.22
N PRO A 162 -36.01 -12.17 31.45
CA PRO A 162 -34.64 -12.42 31.86
C PRO A 162 -34.20 -13.89 31.74
N GLU A 163 -35.13 -14.82 31.92
CA GLU A 163 -34.92 -16.27 31.83
C GLU A 163 -34.54 -16.70 30.41
N TYR A 164 -35.12 -16.06 29.39
CA TYR A 164 -34.77 -16.31 27.99
C TYR A 164 -33.30 -16.01 27.69
N TRP A 165 -32.67 -15.08 28.40
CA TRP A 165 -31.27 -14.71 28.16
C TRP A 165 -30.28 -15.44 29.08
N ASP A 166 -30.72 -16.41 29.89
CA ASP A 166 -29.86 -17.11 30.86
C ASP A 166 -29.01 -18.25 30.24
N PHE A 167 -28.50 -18.07 29.02
CA PHE A 167 -27.67 -19.06 28.33
C PHE A 167 -26.27 -18.53 28.02
N THR A 168 -25.37 -19.45 27.68
CA THR A 168 -24.03 -19.17 27.14
C THR A 168 -23.82 -19.98 25.86
N TRP A 169 -22.60 -19.94 25.32
CA TRP A 169 -22.21 -20.84 24.22
C TRP A 169 -22.15 -22.32 24.65
N HIS A 170 -22.27 -22.64 25.95
CA HIS A 170 -22.46 -24.03 26.41
C HIS A 170 -23.76 -24.60 25.87
N GLU A 171 -24.89 -23.91 26.11
CA GLU A 171 -26.21 -24.36 25.71
C GLU A 171 -26.34 -24.40 24.18
N MET A 172 -25.69 -23.46 23.47
CA MET A 172 -25.56 -23.51 22.00
C MET A 172 -24.90 -24.83 21.53
N GLY A 173 -23.78 -25.22 22.15
CA GLY A 173 -23.08 -26.46 21.77
C GLY A 173 -23.83 -27.71 22.23
N TYR A 174 -24.51 -27.65 23.37
CA TYR A 174 -25.11 -28.82 23.99
C TYR A 174 -26.52 -29.15 23.45
N TYR A 175 -27.30 -28.13 23.11
CA TYR A 175 -28.69 -28.25 22.65
C TYR A 175 -28.88 -27.82 21.19
N ASP A 176 -28.44 -26.62 20.81
CA ASP A 176 -28.73 -26.06 19.47
C ASP A 176 -28.03 -26.83 18.37
N LEU A 177 -26.70 -26.93 18.45
CA LEU A 177 -25.91 -27.53 17.38
C LEU A 177 -26.28 -29.01 17.12
N PRO A 178 -26.52 -29.85 18.15
CA PRO A 178 -27.10 -31.18 17.97
C PRO A 178 -28.44 -31.20 17.23
N ALA A 179 -29.37 -30.30 17.59
CA ALA A 179 -30.68 -30.23 16.94
C ALA A 179 -30.56 -29.81 15.47
N VAL A 180 -29.68 -28.85 15.17
CA VAL A 180 -29.36 -28.42 13.80
C VAL A 180 -28.78 -29.56 12.97
N ILE A 181 -27.75 -30.25 13.49
CA ILE A 181 -27.12 -31.38 12.79
C ILE A 181 -28.14 -32.49 12.52
N ASP A 182 -28.92 -32.88 13.52
CA ASP A 182 -29.91 -33.95 13.37
C ASP A 182 -31.05 -33.58 12.41
N TYR A 183 -31.41 -32.31 12.34
CA TYR A 183 -32.36 -31.81 11.36
C TYR A 183 -31.79 -31.92 9.93
N ILE A 184 -30.57 -31.41 9.71
CA ILE A 184 -29.91 -31.41 8.40
C ILE A 184 -29.69 -32.84 7.90
N LEU A 185 -29.11 -33.73 8.71
CA LEU A 185 -28.82 -35.11 8.30
C LEU A 185 -30.11 -35.90 8.00
N ARG A 186 -31.19 -35.64 8.75
CA ARG A 186 -32.48 -36.29 8.51
C ARG A 186 -33.13 -35.80 7.21
N LEU A 187 -33.08 -34.49 6.95
CA LEU A 187 -33.66 -33.91 5.75
C LEU A 187 -32.89 -34.32 4.49
N THR A 188 -31.56 -34.30 4.56
CA THR A 188 -30.68 -34.58 3.42
C THR A 188 -30.44 -36.07 3.20
N GLY A 189 -30.66 -36.90 4.22
CA GLY A 189 -30.32 -38.33 4.21
C GLY A 189 -28.82 -38.61 4.29
N ALA A 190 -27.98 -37.59 4.45
CA ALA A 190 -26.54 -37.76 4.53
C ALA A 190 -26.13 -38.40 5.87
N PRO A 191 -25.10 -39.28 5.88
CA PRO A 191 -24.63 -39.91 7.12
C PRO A 191 -23.77 -38.96 7.97
N GLN A 192 -23.15 -37.95 7.34
CA GLN A 192 -22.27 -36.97 7.96
C GLN A 192 -22.39 -35.62 7.25
N LEU A 193 -22.03 -34.54 7.94
CA LEU A 193 -21.83 -33.21 7.35
C LEU A 193 -20.44 -32.67 7.69
N ASP A 194 -19.94 -31.73 6.90
CA ASP A 194 -18.73 -30.99 7.19
C ASP A 194 -19.08 -29.65 7.85
N TYR A 195 -18.22 -29.19 8.76
CA TYR A 195 -18.49 -28.04 9.62
C TYR A 195 -17.46 -26.93 9.43
N ILE A 196 -17.91 -25.68 9.31
CA ILE A 196 -17.06 -24.50 9.28
C ILE A 196 -17.54 -23.55 10.37
N GLY A 197 -16.66 -23.24 11.32
CA GLY A 197 -16.97 -22.32 12.42
C GLY A 197 -16.00 -21.16 12.45
N HIS A 198 -16.50 -19.96 12.70
CA HIS A 198 -15.69 -18.77 12.96
C HIS A 198 -15.83 -18.32 14.41
N SER A 199 -14.72 -18.00 15.08
CA SER A 199 -14.73 -17.44 16.44
C SER A 199 -15.55 -18.29 17.41
N GLN A 200 -16.61 -17.76 18.04
CA GLN A 200 -17.52 -18.50 18.93
C GLN A 200 -18.15 -19.73 18.26
N GLY A 201 -18.38 -19.72 16.94
CA GLY A 201 -18.89 -20.91 16.22
C GLY A 201 -17.99 -22.13 16.42
N THR A 202 -16.67 -21.93 16.47
CA THR A 202 -15.73 -23.01 16.82
C THR A 202 -15.92 -23.48 18.27
N THR A 203 -16.17 -22.57 19.21
CA THR A 203 -16.38 -22.87 20.62
C THR A 203 -17.62 -23.75 20.79
N VAL A 204 -18.71 -23.40 20.10
CA VAL A 204 -19.97 -24.16 20.08
C VAL A 204 -19.73 -25.59 19.60
N PHE A 205 -18.95 -25.76 18.53
CA PHE A 205 -18.54 -27.10 18.07
C PHE A 205 -17.75 -27.86 19.13
N PHE A 206 -16.69 -27.26 19.71
CA PHE A 206 -15.85 -27.98 20.67
C PHE A 206 -16.57 -28.29 21.98
N VAL A 207 -17.58 -27.51 22.38
CA VAL A 207 -18.50 -27.89 23.47
C VAL A 207 -19.28 -29.14 23.08
N MET A 208 -19.91 -29.14 21.91
CA MET A 208 -20.72 -30.24 21.43
C MET A 208 -19.90 -31.53 21.32
N ALA A 209 -18.77 -31.48 20.62
CA ALA A 209 -17.91 -32.63 20.38
C ALA A 209 -17.28 -33.21 21.65
N SER A 210 -17.04 -32.39 22.68
CA SER A 210 -16.50 -32.87 23.96
C SER A 210 -17.58 -33.34 24.94
N SER A 211 -18.74 -32.69 24.96
CA SER A 211 -19.81 -32.97 25.92
C SER A 211 -20.81 -34.01 25.41
N ARG A 212 -20.88 -34.20 24.08
CA ARG A 212 -21.75 -35.16 23.39
C ARG A 212 -20.95 -35.91 22.32
N PRO A 213 -19.98 -36.75 22.74
CA PRO A 213 -19.00 -37.34 21.84
C PRO A 213 -19.61 -38.18 20.71
N GLN A 214 -20.83 -38.70 20.87
CA GLN A 214 -21.56 -39.43 19.81
C GLN A 214 -21.81 -38.59 18.54
N TYR A 215 -21.74 -37.26 18.63
CA TYR A 215 -21.86 -36.40 17.45
C TYR A 215 -20.55 -36.27 16.67
N ASN A 216 -19.39 -36.64 17.21
CA ASN A 216 -18.15 -36.64 16.43
C ASN A 216 -18.26 -37.55 15.19
N GLU A 217 -18.98 -38.66 15.31
CA GLU A 217 -19.22 -39.60 14.20
C GLU A 217 -20.11 -39.01 13.10
N LYS A 218 -20.87 -37.95 13.39
CA LYS A 218 -21.72 -37.22 12.44
C LYS A 218 -20.97 -36.11 11.71
N ILE A 219 -19.72 -35.84 12.08
CA ILE A 219 -18.89 -34.79 11.49
C ILE A 219 -17.82 -35.42 10.60
N GLY A 220 -17.86 -35.08 9.32
CA GLY A 220 -16.83 -35.52 8.38
C GLY A 220 -15.50 -34.80 8.60
N HIS A 221 -15.55 -33.47 8.73
CA HIS A 221 -14.40 -32.62 9.02
C HIS A 221 -14.84 -31.29 9.64
N ILE A 222 -13.99 -30.68 10.46
CA ILE A 222 -14.15 -29.29 10.92
C ILE A 222 -13.04 -28.38 10.39
N TYR A 223 -13.43 -27.25 9.80
CA TYR A 223 -12.58 -26.10 9.54
C TYR A 223 -12.86 -25.01 10.59
N ALA A 224 -11.93 -24.83 11.53
CA ALA A 224 -12.02 -23.86 12.61
C ALA A 224 -11.26 -22.56 12.26
N LEU A 225 -12.00 -21.48 12.03
CA LEU A 225 -11.47 -20.14 11.70
C LEU A 225 -11.35 -19.32 12.99
N SER A 226 -10.12 -19.07 13.42
CA SER A 226 -9.76 -18.38 14.68
C SER A 226 -10.48 -18.93 15.92
N PRO A 227 -10.08 -20.12 16.42
CA PRO A 227 -10.86 -20.82 17.43
C PRO A 227 -10.84 -20.17 18.82
N ALA A 228 -12.00 -19.72 19.29
CA ALA A 228 -12.18 -19.04 20.57
C ALA A 228 -12.33 -20.00 21.78
N VAL A 229 -11.31 -20.84 21.99
CA VAL A 229 -11.34 -21.91 23.02
C VAL A 229 -10.45 -21.57 24.22
N CYS A 230 -9.21 -21.17 23.97
CA CYS A 230 -8.28 -20.66 24.99
C CYS A 230 -8.11 -19.14 24.77
N LEU A 231 -8.48 -18.30 25.75
CA LEU A 231 -8.52 -16.84 25.61
C LEU A 231 -7.66 -16.10 26.64
N LYS A 232 -6.48 -16.62 26.97
CA LYS A 232 -5.66 -16.06 28.07
C LYS A 232 -5.00 -14.75 27.67
N ARG A 233 -4.63 -14.59 26.39
CA ARG A 233 -3.73 -13.53 25.90
C ARG A 233 -4.41 -12.50 24.97
N VAL A 234 -5.65 -12.12 25.26
CA VAL A 234 -6.36 -11.08 24.50
C VAL A 234 -5.51 -9.79 24.40
N ARG A 235 -5.31 -9.31 23.16
CA ARG A 235 -4.48 -8.14 22.83
C ARG A 235 -5.26 -6.85 22.66
N SER A 236 -6.54 -6.93 22.32
CA SER A 236 -7.40 -5.76 22.17
C SER A 236 -7.43 -4.93 23.47
N PRO A 237 -7.04 -3.64 23.42
CA PRO A 237 -7.03 -2.78 24.60
C PRO A 237 -8.42 -2.64 25.23
N LEU A 238 -9.44 -2.38 24.40
CA LEU A 238 -10.82 -2.19 24.84
C LEU A 238 -11.37 -3.46 25.50
N ILE A 239 -11.22 -4.60 24.83
CA ILE A 239 -11.73 -5.87 25.35
C ILE A 239 -10.95 -6.31 26.58
N ARG A 240 -9.63 -6.12 26.62
CA ARG A 240 -8.83 -6.43 27.81
C ARG A 240 -9.31 -5.65 29.04
N TRP A 241 -9.57 -4.35 28.88
CA TRP A 241 -10.12 -3.53 29.95
C TRP A 241 -11.49 -4.04 30.41
N MET A 242 -12.38 -4.36 29.45
CA MET A 242 -13.72 -4.89 29.75
C MET A 242 -13.64 -6.22 30.52
N LEU A 243 -12.80 -7.16 30.08
CA LEU A 243 -12.62 -8.46 30.73
C LEU A 243 -11.99 -8.35 32.13
N GLN A 244 -11.06 -7.43 32.33
CA GLN A 244 -10.44 -7.16 33.64
C GLN A 244 -11.49 -6.62 34.64
N ASN A 245 -12.36 -5.71 34.19
CA ASN A 245 -13.39 -5.08 35.03
C ASN A 245 -14.73 -5.83 35.03
N MET A 246 -14.78 -7.04 34.47
CA MET A 246 -16.05 -7.73 34.20
C MET A 246 -16.91 -8.03 35.44
N ASN A 247 -16.33 -8.09 36.64
CA ASN A 247 -17.15 -8.28 37.85
C ASN A 247 -18.02 -7.05 38.13
N ALA A 248 -17.44 -5.85 38.05
CA ALA A 248 -18.17 -4.61 38.21
C ALA A 248 -19.18 -4.40 37.06
N ILE A 249 -18.80 -4.73 35.83
CA ILE A 249 -19.69 -4.66 34.66
C ILE A 249 -20.87 -5.61 34.81
N ARG A 250 -20.61 -6.84 35.27
CA ARG A 250 -21.65 -7.83 35.58
C ARG A 250 -22.61 -7.31 36.62
N ASP A 251 -22.10 -6.85 37.76
CA ASP A 251 -22.94 -6.41 38.86
C ASP A 251 -23.79 -5.18 38.45
N LEU A 252 -23.20 -4.27 37.67
CA LEU A 252 -23.90 -3.13 37.07
C LEU A 252 -25.00 -3.59 36.10
N PHE A 253 -24.68 -4.42 35.11
CA PHE A 253 -25.65 -4.84 34.10
C PHE A 253 -26.78 -5.67 34.69
N LEU A 254 -26.49 -6.54 35.66
CA LEU A 254 -27.51 -7.26 36.39
C LEU A 254 -28.40 -6.32 37.21
N ALA A 255 -27.83 -5.30 37.87
CA ALA A 255 -28.59 -4.29 38.62
C ALA A 255 -29.48 -3.43 37.70
N LEU A 256 -29.04 -3.15 36.49
CA LEU A 256 -29.78 -2.39 35.48
C LEU A 256 -30.75 -3.25 34.66
N GLY A 257 -30.86 -4.55 34.95
CA GLY A 257 -31.73 -5.47 34.21
C GLY A 257 -31.30 -5.74 32.77
N ILE A 258 -30.06 -5.41 32.40
CA ILE A 258 -29.52 -5.61 31.05
C ILE A 258 -29.12 -7.08 30.90
N ARG A 259 -29.84 -7.81 30.05
CA ARG A 259 -29.63 -9.25 29.78
C ARG A 259 -29.23 -9.54 28.33
N GLU A 260 -29.74 -8.73 27.41
CA GLU A 260 -29.34 -8.72 26.02
C GLU A 260 -28.19 -7.73 25.82
N PHE A 261 -27.14 -8.16 25.12
CA PHE A 261 -25.96 -7.37 24.86
C PHE A 261 -25.88 -7.02 23.36
N LEU A 262 -25.83 -5.72 23.08
CA LEU A 262 -25.72 -5.14 21.73
C LEU A 262 -26.69 -5.78 20.71
N PRO A 263 -28.02 -5.65 20.92
CA PRO A 263 -29.03 -6.17 20.00
C PRO A 263 -28.98 -5.50 18.63
N HIS A 264 -29.44 -6.21 17.60
CA HIS A 264 -29.79 -5.59 16.33
C HIS A 264 -31.02 -4.69 16.50
N VAL A 265 -31.05 -3.53 15.83
CA VAL A 265 -32.21 -2.63 15.81
C VAL A 265 -32.68 -2.36 14.38
N ASP A 266 -33.99 -2.24 14.16
CA ASP A 266 -34.57 -2.11 12.81
C ASP A 266 -34.01 -0.92 11.99
N LYS A 267 -33.58 0.15 12.66
CA LYS A 267 -32.94 1.34 12.04
C LYS A 267 -31.41 1.33 12.09
N GLN A 268 -30.78 0.19 12.39
CA GLN A 268 -29.34 0.06 12.56
C GLN A 268 -28.58 0.46 11.31
N TYR A 269 -29.03 0.02 10.14
CA TYR A 269 -28.43 0.38 8.86
C TYR A 269 -28.48 1.89 8.60
N ASP A 270 -29.62 2.54 8.85
CA ASP A 270 -29.77 4.00 8.68
C ASP A 270 -28.87 4.79 9.66
N LEU A 271 -28.81 4.33 10.91
CA LEU A 271 -27.98 4.94 11.96
C LEU A 271 -26.48 4.78 11.66
N THR A 272 -26.05 3.59 11.26
CA THR A 272 -24.65 3.29 10.98
C THR A 272 -24.18 3.94 9.69
N ARG A 273 -25.03 4.07 8.66
CA ARG A 273 -24.73 4.88 7.46
C ARG A 273 -24.43 6.35 7.79
N ALA A 274 -25.11 6.92 8.79
CA ALA A 274 -24.85 8.29 9.23
C ALA A 274 -23.57 8.42 10.07
N LEU A 275 -23.30 7.46 10.95
CA LEU A 275 -22.13 7.46 11.83
C LEU A 275 -20.84 6.98 11.16
N CYS A 276 -20.96 6.23 10.06
CA CYS A 276 -19.87 5.53 9.38
C CYS A 276 -19.95 5.75 7.85
N PRO A 277 -19.68 6.98 7.38
CA PRO A 277 -19.76 7.28 5.95
C PRO A 277 -18.72 6.50 5.14
N MET A 278 -19.14 5.91 4.02
CA MET A 278 -18.26 5.17 3.10
C MET A 278 -17.18 6.04 2.46
N SER A 279 -17.37 7.36 2.42
CA SER A 279 -16.41 8.32 1.88
C SER A 279 -15.16 8.52 2.74
N ASP A 280 -15.17 8.01 3.98
CA ASP A 280 -14.03 8.08 4.90
C ASP A 280 -13.55 6.67 5.28
N PRO A 281 -12.38 6.22 4.75
CA PRO A 281 -11.83 4.90 5.06
C PRO A 281 -11.29 4.76 6.50
N ASN A 282 -11.26 5.84 7.29
CA ASN A 282 -10.89 5.84 8.70
C ASN A 282 -12.06 6.30 9.61
N ASN A 283 -13.30 6.08 9.17
CA ASN A 283 -14.48 6.44 9.95
C ASN A 283 -14.57 5.72 11.31
N LEU A 284 -15.50 6.16 12.15
CA LEU A 284 -15.69 5.63 13.50
C LEU A 284 -15.88 4.11 13.54
N CYS A 285 -16.63 3.51 12.60
CA CYS A 285 -16.82 2.06 12.54
C CYS A 285 -15.50 1.33 12.28
N VAL A 286 -14.69 1.79 11.32
CA VAL A 286 -13.39 1.17 11.02
C VAL A 286 -12.47 1.24 12.24
N GLN A 287 -12.48 2.35 12.98
CA GLN A 287 -11.67 2.51 14.19
C GLN A 287 -12.14 1.59 15.32
N VAL A 288 -13.44 1.56 15.62
CA VAL A 288 -14.02 0.74 16.69
C VAL A 288 -13.82 -0.74 16.40
N VAL A 289 -14.07 -1.17 15.16
CA VAL A 289 -13.82 -2.54 14.72
C VAL A 289 -12.33 -2.86 14.85
N SER A 290 -11.44 -2.03 14.28
CA SER A 290 -9.98 -2.25 14.34
C SER A 290 -9.43 -2.33 15.77
N MET A 291 -9.92 -1.51 16.70
CA MET A 291 -9.51 -1.56 18.12
C MET A 291 -9.99 -2.83 18.83
N THR A 292 -11.08 -3.42 18.35
CA THR A 292 -11.66 -4.64 18.89
C THR A 292 -10.97 -5.89 18.35
N VAL A 293 -10.75 -5.94 17.03
CA VAL A 293 -10.38 -7.19 16.34
C VAL A 293 -8.94 -7.23 15.85
N GLY A 294 -8.28 -6.05 15.79
CA GLY A 294 -6.96 -5.84 15.22
C GLY A 294 -7.06 -4.99 13.94
N PRO A 295 -6.19 -3.99 13.72
CA PRO A 295 -6.24 -3.14 12.54
C PRO A 295 -5.72 -3.87 11.30
N ASN A 296 -6.51 -3.91 10.22
CA ASN A 296 -6.03 -4.27 8.88
C ASN A 296 -6.61 -3.36 7.79
N PRO A 297 -6.25 -2.06 7.77
CA PRO A 297 -6.88 -1.06 6.90
C PRO A 297 -6.70 -1.36 5.40
N LYS A 298 -5.68 -2.15 5.02
CA LYS A 298 -5.43 -2.52 3.62
C LYS A 298 -6.45 -3.53 3.09
N MET A 299 -6.97 -4.39 3.97
CA MET A 299 -7.88 -5.48 3.60
C MET A 299 -9.36 -5.15 3.82
N ILE A 300 -9.67 -3.99 4.40
CA ILE A 300 -11.04 -3.50 4.60
C ILE A 300 -11.58 -2.90 3.29
N ASP A 301 -12.74 -3.38 2.85
CA ASP A 301 -13.58 -2.72 1.85
C ASP A 301 -14.64 -1.87 2.56
N MET A 302 -14.81 -0.61 2.16
CA MET A 302 -15.67 0.32 2.90
C MET A 302 -17.15 0.04 2.70
N THR A 303 -17.53 -0.47 1.52
CA THR A 303 -18.88 -0.95 1.28
C THR A 303 -19.13 -2.20 2.10
N ALA A 304 -18.20 -3.17 2.12
CA ALA A 304 -18.33 -4.36 2.97
C ALA A 304 -18.37 -4.00 4.47
N MET A 305 -17.61 -2.99 4.91
CA MET A 305 -17.67 -2.48 6.27
C MET A 305 -19.05 -1.87 6.58
N GLN A 306 -19.62 -1.09 5.66
CA GLN A 306 -20.97 -0.55 5.84
C GLN A 306 -22.03 -1.65 5.86
N VAL A 307 -21.90 -2.64 4.99
CA VAL A 307 -22.79 -3.82 4.97
C VAL A 307 -22.64 -4.57 6.30
N LEU A 308 -21.42 -4.86 6.75
CA LEU A 308 -21.14 -5.52 8.02
C LEU A 308 -21.85 -4.83 9.17
N VAL A 309 -21.68 -3.52 9.36
CA VAL A 309 -22.29 -2.80 10.51
C VAL A 309 -23.81 -2.65 10.40
N GLY A 310 -24.38 -2.85 9.21
CA GLY A 310 -25.83 -3.00 9.02
C GLY A 310 -26.37 -4.34 9.58
N HIS A 311 -25.54 -5.39 9.57
CA HIS A 311 -25.85 -6.72 10.10
C HIS A 311 -25.40 -6.90 11.55
N ASP A 312 -24.24 -6.37 11.90
CA ASP A 312 -23.57 -6.54 13.18
C ASP A 312 -23.53 -5.24 14.00
N PRO A 313 -23.75 -5.31 15.32
CA PRO A 313 -23.96 -6.52 16.11
C PRO A 313 -25.39 -7.08 15.94
N ALA A 314 -25.50 -8.41 15.92
CA ALA A 314 -26.75 -9.14 15.76
C ALA A 314 -27.42 -9.52 17.08
N GLY A 315 -26.80 -9.21 18.23
CA GLY A 315 -27.30 -9.55 19.57
C GLY A 315 -26.70 -10.83 20.17
N ALA A 316 -26.52 -10.82 21.50
CA ALA A 316 -26.08 -11.97 22.28
C ALA A 316 -26.59 -11.88 23.73
N SER A 317 -26.57 -12.99 24.47
CA SER A 317 -26.71 -12.94 25.93
C SER A 317 -25.47 -12.33 26.56
N ILE A 318 -25.65 -11.41 27.50
CA ILE A 318 -24.54 -10.87 28.30
C ILE A 318 -23.80 -11.97 29.08
N LYS A 319 -24.48 -13.07 29.41
CA LYS A 319 -23.89 -14.20 30.14
C LYS A 319 -22.83 -14.91 29.30
N GLN A 320 -22.89 -14.86 27.96
CA GLN A 320 -21.82 -15.34 27.08
C GLN A 320 -20.52 -14.56 27.31
N LEU A 321 -20.59 -13.22 27.45
CA LEU A 321 -19.43 -12.39 27.71
C LEU A 321 -18.81 -12.69 29.08
N PHE A 322 -19.65 -12.89 30.09
CA PHE A 322 -19.18 -13.31 31.41
C PHE A 322 -18.47 -14.66 31.35
N HIS A 323 -19.00 -15.60 30.56
CA HIS A 323 -18.37 -16.89 30.36
C HIS A 323 -16.99 -16.74 29.72
N PHE A 324 -16.85 -15.96 28.64
CA PHE A 324 -15.54 -15.70 28.02
C PHE A 324 -14.55 -15.00 28.97
N ALA A 325 -15.02 -14.09 29.82
CA ALA A 325 -14.17 -13.49 30.86
C ALA A 325 -13.67 -14.52 31.88
N GLN A 326 -14.47 -15.53 32.22
CA GLN A 326 -14.03 -16.64 33.09
C GLN A 326 -12.94 -17.49 32.40
N LEU A 327 -13.04 -17.72 31.09
CA LEU A 327 -12.02 -18.41 30.30
C LEU A 327 -10.71 -17.62 30.27
N GLN A 328 -10.76 -16.30 30.08
CA GLN A 328 -9.57 -15.43 30.10
C GLN A 328 -8.88 -15.46 31.47
N ARG A 329 -9.65 -15.45 32.56
CA ARG A 329 -9.10 -15.51 33.92
C ARG A 329 -8.51 -16.87 34.24
N SER A 330 -9.25 -17.95 34.01
CA SER A 330 -8.82 -19.31 34.33
C SER A 330 -7.76 -19.86 33.35
N GLY A 331 -7.76 -19.40 32.10
CA GLY A 331 -6.94 -19.96 31.02
C GLY A 331 -7.29 -21.40 30.64
N GLN A 332 -8.48 -21.88 31.07
CA GLN A 332 -8.99 -23.23 30.86
C GLN A 332 -10.32 -23.18 30.10
N PHE A 333 -10.50 -24.09 29.15
CA PHE A 333 -11.77 -24.27 28.46
C PHE A 333 -12.71 -25.12 29.34
N ARG A 334 -13.71 -24.48 29.95
CA ARG A 334 -14.55 -25.08 31.00
C ARG A 334 -15.97 -24.53 30.96
N GLN A 335 -16.90 -25.20 31.66
CA GLN A 335 -18.27 -24.74 31.83
C GLN A 335 -18.36 -23.46 32.68
N TYR A 336 -19.53 -22.82 32.68
CA TYR A 336 -19.74 -21.54 33.34
C TYR A 336 -19.59 -21.67 34.86
N ASP A 337 -18.81 -20.77 35.46
CA ASP A 337 -18.60 -20.72 36.89
C ASP A 337 -19.71 -19.90 37.57
N TYR A 338 -20.63 -20.58 38.25
CA TYR A 338 -21.72 -19.98 39.01
C TYR A 338 -21.31 -19.59 40.44
N GLY A 339 -20.04 -19.76 40.79
CA GLY A 339 -19.52 -19.62 42.14
C GLY A 339 -19.71 -20.88 42.99
N ARG A 340 -18.93 -20.99 44.07
CA ARG A 340 -18.72 -22.23 44.85
C ARG A 340 -20.01 -22.98 45.21
N ARG A 341 -21.00 -22.28 45.77
CA ARG A 341 -22.27 -22.87 46.23
C ARG A 341 -23.11 -23.39 45.05
N ASN A 342 -23.29 -22.56 44.02
CA ASN A 342 -24.12 -22.89 42.87
C ASN A 342 -23.46 -23.94 41.97
N ASN A 343 -22.13 -23.93 41.85
CA ASN A 343 -21.38 -25.00 41.19
C ASN A 343 -21.60 -26.33 41.91
N THR A 344 -21.53 -26.36 43.25
CA THR A 344 -21.75 -27.60 44.01
C THR A 344 -23.15 -28.15 43.75
N GLN A 345 -24.16 -27.28 43.65
CA GLN A 345 -25.53 -27.69 43.32
C GLN A 345 -25.70 -28.15 41.87
N ARG A 346 -25.05 -27.51 40.90
CA ARG A 346 -25.23 -27.78 39.46
C ARG A 346 -24.33 -28.89 38.93
N TYR A 347 -23.10 -28.96 39.41
CA TYR A 347 -22.04 -29.83 38.92
C TYR A 347 -21.63 -30.92 39.91
N SER A 348 -22.26 -30.96 41.10
CA SER A 348 -21.82 -31.80 42.22
C SER A 348 -20.35 -31.56 42.61
N HIS A 349 -19.80 -30.39 42.25
CA HIS A 349 -18.40 -30.03 42.46
C HIS A 349 -18.27 -28.50 42.63
N TRP A 350 -17.36 -28.04 43.49
CA TRP A 350 -17.25 -26.61 43.86
C TRP A 350 -16.61 -25.72 42.77
N ASN A 351 -15.83 -26.31 41.88
CA ASN A 351 -15.33 -25.68 40.64
C ASN A 351 -16.14 -26.13 39.43
N ALA A 352 -16.33 -25.22 38.47
CA ALA A 352 -16.88 -25.56 37.17
C ALA A 352 -15.97 -26.55 36.41
N PRO A 353 -16.52 -27.63 35.83
CA PRO A 353 -15.74 -28.67 35.17
C PRO A 353 -15.17 -28.20 33.83
N ALA A 354 -13.93 -28.64 33.54
CA ALA A 354 -13.31 -28.46 32.23
C ALA A 354 -13.98 -29.35 31.17
N TYR A 355 -14.03 -28.89 29.92
CA TYR A 355 -14.48 -29.74 28.83
C TYR A 355 -13.44 -30.80 28.48
N ASN A 356 -13.89 -32.04 28.28
CA ASN A 356 -13.01 -33.14 27.91
C ASN A 356 -12.64 -33.08 26.42
N LEU A 357 -11.64 -32.26 26.07
CA LEU A 357 -11.17 -32.13 24.69
C LEU A 357 -10.59 -33.43 24.11
N SER A 358 -10.15 -34.38 24.96
CA SER A 358 -9.72 -35.71 24.53
C SER A 358 -10.85 -36.57 23.95
N ALA A 359 -12.12 -36.15 24.11
CA ALA A 359 -13.27 -36.81 23.49
C ALA A 359 -13.58 -36.30 22.07
N VAL A 360 -12.87 -35.28 21.59
CA VAL A 360 -13.08 -34.70 20.24
C VAL A 360 -12.32 -35.54 19.21
N THR A 361 -13.01 -36.48 18.57
CA THR A 361 -12.44 -37.41 17.59
C THR A 361 -12.61 -36.95 16.14
N ALA A 362 -13.46 -35.95 15.88
CA ALA A 362 -13.64 -35.39 14.54
C ALA A 362 -12.31 -34.81 14.00
N PRO A 363 -11.98 -35.01 12.70
CA PRO A 363 -10.74 -34.46 12.15
C PRO A 363 -10.81 -32.93 12.02
N VAL A 364 -9.71 -32.24 12.36
CA VAL A 364 -9.70 -30.78 12.54
C VAL A 364 -8.65 -30.09 11.68
N THR A 365 -9.06 -29.05 10.96
CA THR A 365 -8.16 -28.04 10.36
C THR A 365 -8.37 -26.69 11.05
N ILE A 366 -7.30 -26.04 11.49
CA ILE A 366 -7.34 -24.77 12.20
C ILE A 366 -6.66 -23.68 11.36
N PHE A 367 -7.38 -22.59 11.11
CA PHE A 367 -6.82 -21.35 10.55
C PHE A 367 -6.73 -20.29 11.65
N TYR A 368 -5.58 -19.61 11.74
CA TYR A 368 -5.32 -18.57 12.74
C TYR A 368 -4.38 -17.50 12.19
N ALA A 369 -4.34 -16.31 12.80
CA ALA A 369 -3.65 -15.16 12.24
C ALA A 369 -2.81 -14.40 13.28
N LYS A 370 -1.66 -13.84 12.85
CA LYS A 370 -0.72 -13.16 13.74
C LYS A 370 -1.29 -11.88 14.35
N ASN A 371 -2.15 -11.13 13.65
CA ASN A 371 -2.72 -9.86 14.10
C ASN A 371 -4.15 -10.00 14.65
N ASP A 372 -4.60 -11.22 14.96
CA ASP A 372 -5.86 -11.42 15.67
C ASP A 372 -5.74 -10.93 17.14
N TRP A 373 -6.40 -9.82 17.46
CA TRP A 373 -6.31 -9.21 18.79
C TRP A 373 -7.23 -9.86 19.82
N LEU A 374 -8.18 -10.69 19.39
CA LEU A 374 -9.07 -11.43 20.28
C LEU A 374 -8.50 -12.80 20.62
N ILE A 375 -7.96 -13.49 19.62
CA ILE A 375 -7.45 -14.87 19.72
C ILE A 375 -5.95 -14.89 19.43
N ASP A 376 -5.13 -14.94 20.47
CA ASP A 376 -3.69 -14.95 20.30
C ASP A 376 -3.21 -16.29 19.69
N PRO A 377 -2.33 -16.27 18.67
CA PRO A 377 -1.77 -17.48 18.06
C PRO A 377 -1.19 -18.49 19.06
N ARG A 378 -0.62 -18.01 20.18
CA ARG A 378 -0.05 -18.89 21.22
C ARG A 378 -1.12 -19.67 21.96
N ASP A 379 -2.30 -19.11 22.12
CA ASP A 379 -3.44 -19.79 22.72
C ASP A 379 -4.03 -20.83 21.76
N VAL A 380 -4.04 -20.55 20.46
CA VAL A 380 -4.40 -21.52 19.41
C VAL A 380 -3.44 -22.71 19.37
N VAL A 381 -2.13 -22.45 19.40
CA VAL A 381 -1.12 -23.51 19.46
C VAL A 381 -1.24 -24.33 20.75
N LYS A 382 -1.54 -23.69 21.90
CA LYS A 382 -1.83 -24.41 23.15
C LYS A 382 -3.05 -25.32 23.00
N PHE A 383 -4.14 -24.80 22.44
CA PHE A 383 -5.37 -25.54 22.20
C PHE A 383 -5.15 -26.75 21.28
N SER A 384 -4.38 -26.60 20.19
CA SER A 384 -4.10 -27.67 19.23
C SER A 384 -3.46 -28.92 19.88
N LYS A 385 -2.72 -28.74 20.97
CA LYS A 385 -2.06 -29.82 21.72
C LYS A 385 -2.99 -30.58 22.66
N LEU A 386 -4.20 -30.07 22.92
CA LEU A 386 -5.20 -30.69 23.80
C LEU A 386 -6.13 -31.64 23.04
N LEU A 387 -6.09 -31.62 21.70
CA LEU A 387 -6.90 -32.51 20.86
C LEU A 387 -6.22 -33.88 20.72
N PRO A 388 -6.98 -34.98 20.74
CA PRO A 388 -6.44 -36.34 20.63
C PRO A 388 -5.97 -36.65 19.21
N VAL A 389 -6.65 -36.10 18.20
CA VAL A 389 -6.23 -36.13 16.80
C VAL A 389 -5.48 -34.84 16.51
N LYS A 390 -4.23 -34.96 16.05
CA LYS A 390 -3.39 -33.80 15.75
C LYS A 390 -4.03 -32.97 14.62
N PRO A 391 -4.39 -31.69 14.85
CA PRO A 391 -5.02 -30.87 13.83
C PRO A 391 -4.03 -30.45 12.74
N THR A 392 -4.55 -30.20 11.54
CA THR A 392 -3.81 -29.50 10.48
C THR A 392 -3.84 -28.00 10.80
N MET A 393 -2.67 -27.37 10.88
CA MET A 393 -2.53 -25.97 11.31
C MET A 393 -2.16 -25.07 10.13
N HIS A 394 -2.88 -23.96 9.96
CA HIS A 394 -2.63 -22.95 8.94
C HIS A 394 -2.56 -21.56 9.57
N LEU A 395 -1.33 -21.03 9.65
CA LEU A 395 -1.10 -19.63 9.94
C LEU A 395 -1.33 -18.84 8.65
N VAL A 396 -2.25 -17.88 8.68
CA VAL A 396 -2.47 -16.98 7.54
C VAL A 396 -1.20 -16.15 7.31
N GLU A 397 -0.75 -16.11 6.05
CA GLU A 397 0.54 -15.53 5.66
C GLU A 397 0.59 -14.00 5.84
N ASP A 398 -0.55 -13.33 5.65
CA ASP A 398 -0.67 -11.89 5.90
C ASP A 398 -0.52 -11.61 7.41
N GLU A 399 0.60 -10.99 7.78
CA GLU A 399 0.92 -10.69 9.16
C GLU A 399 -0.07 -9.74 9.83
N ASN A 400 -0.81 -8.93 9.04
CA ASN A 400 -1.83 -8.01 9.52
C ASN A 400 -3.24 -8.60 9.54
N PHE A 401 -3.42 -9.85 9.08
CA PHE A 401 -4.72 -10.53 9.08
C PHE A 401 -5.26 -10.63 10.52
N ASN A 402 -6.44 -10.06 10.74
CA ASN A 402 -7.08 -9.89 12.04
C ASN A 402 -8.24 -10.89 12.24
N HIS A 403 -9.02 -10.72 13.32
CA HIS A 403 -10.10 -11.65 13.66
C HIS A 403 -11.28 -11.67 12.66
N LEU A 404 -11.67 -10.50 12.11
CA LEU A 404 -12.80 -10.39 11.16
C LEU A 404 -12.38 -10.60 9.72
N ASP A 405 -11.08 -10.49 9.42
CA ASP A 405 -10.57 -10.73 8.07
C ASP A 405 -10.93 -12.14 7.54
N PHE A 406 -11.19 -13.11 8.43
CA PHE A 406 -11.70 -14.44 8.08
C PHE A 406 -13.05 -14.45 7.37
N THR A 407 -13.83 -13.37 7.46
CA THR A 407 -15.15 -13.22 6.81
C THR A 407 -15.18 -12.06 5.83
N MET A 408 -14.42 -10.98 6.07
CA MET A 408 -14.56 -9.72 5.32
C MET A 408 -13.32 -9.22 4.55
N ALA A 409 -12.16 -9.85 4.69
CA ALA A 409 -10.95 -9.32 4.05
C ALA A 409 -10.94 -9.52 2.53
N LYS A 410 -10.42 -8.52 1.80
CA LYS A 410 -10.23 -8.58 0.33
C LYS A 410 -9.42 -9.79 -0.14
N ASN A 411 -8.51 -10.28 0.70
CA ASN A 411 -7.66 -11.44 0.44
C ASN A 411 -8.13 -12.73 1.15
N ALA A 412 -9.26 -12.73 1.88
CA ALA A 412 -9.78 -13.90 2.61
C ALA A 412 -9.93 -15.12 1.69
N ARG A 413 -10.41 -14.91 0.47
CA ARG A 413 -10.54 -15.96 -0.54
C ARG A 413 -9.20 -16.64 -0.84
N ALA A 414 -8.18 -15.86 -1.19
CA ALA A 414 -6.88 -16.39 -1.57
C ALA A 414 -6.14 -17.05 -0.39
N MET A 415 -6.27 -16.48 0.81
CA MET A 415 -5.51 -16.89 1.99
C MET A 415 -6.15 -18.04 2.78
N VAL A 416 -7.49 -18.15 2.74
CA VAL A 416 -8.25 -19.10 3.56
C VAL A 416 -9.17 -19.97 2.70
N TYR A 417 -10.07 -19.36 1.92
CA TYR A 417 -11.16 -20.11 1.29
C TYR A 417 -10.68 -21.07 0.20
N GLU A 418 -9.79 -20.66 -0.70
CA GLU A 418 -9.27 -21.55 -1.76
C GLU A 418 -8.55 -22.78 -1.18
N ARG A 419 -7.94 -22.66 0.01
CA ARG A 419 -7.35 -23.80 0.70
C ARG A 419 -8.40 -24.74 1.30
N ILE A 420 -9.48 -24.20 1.87
CA ILE A 420 -10.63 -25.00 2.34
C ILE A 420 -11.26 -25.74 1.15
N LEU A 421 -11.51 -25.04 0.04
CA LEU A 421 -12.10 -25.60 -1.16
C LEU A 421 -11.22 -26.70 -1.76
N SER A 422 -9.90 -26.47 -1.86
CA SER A 422 -8.95 -27.49 -2.33
C SER A 422 -8.89 -28.72 -1.41
N ASP A 423 -8.99 -28.54 -0.09
CA ASP A 423 -9.01 -29.66 0.86
C ASP A 423 -10.31 -30.47 0.75
N LEU A 424 -11.46 -29.79 0.64
CA LEU A 424 -12.77 -30.42 0.38
C LEU A 424 -12.73 -31.25 -0.91
N GLU A 425 -12.29 -30.66 -2.03
CA GLU A 425 -12.19 -31.35 -3.34
C GLU A 425 -11.26 -32.58 -3.26
N LYS A 426 -10.10 -32.48 -2.60
CA LYS A 426 -9.17 -33.61 -2.43
C LYS A 426 -9.76 -34.75 -1.62
N ARG A 427 -10.58 -34.44 -0.62
CA ARG A 427 -11.22 -35.45 0.24
C ARG A 427 -12.33 -36.20 -0.49
N GLU A 428 -12.99 -35.54 -1.42
CA GLU A 428 -13.97 -36.20 -2.30
C GLU A 428 -13.30 -37.14 -3.32
N VAL A 429 -12.13 -36.76 -3.84
CA VAL A 429 -11.35 -37.60 -4.77
C VAL A 429 -10.76 -38.86 -4.08
N ASN A 430 -10.43 -38.78 -2.79
CA ASN A 430 -9.86 -39.90 -2.03
C ASN A 430 -10.91 -40.84 -1.39
N SER A 431 -12.20 -40.65 -1.68
CA SER A 431 -13.26 -41.61 -1.36
C SER A 431 -13.17 -42.86 -2.27
N PRO A 432 -13.53 -44.08 -1.81
CA PRO A 432 -13.11 -45.35 -2.43
C PRO A 432 -13.60 -45.65 -3.86
N PHE A 433 -14.20 -44.70 -4.58
CA PHE A 433 -14.77 -44.91 -5.91
C PHE A 433 -14.28 -43.90 -6.97
N GLY A 434 -13.26 -43.08 -6.68
CA GLY A 434 -12.80 -41.99 -7.55
C GLY A 434 -11.42 -42.19 -8.21
N GLN A 435 -10.93 -43.42 -8.42
CA GLN A 435 -9.71 -43.62 -9.23
C GLN A 435 -10.04 -43.63 -10.72
N GLY A 436 -9.86 -42.49 -11.37
CA GLY A 436 -9.92 -42.41 -12.83
C GLY A 436 -10.04 -40.99 -13.35
N ALA A 437 -8.89 -40.36 -13.63
CA ALA A 437 -8.75 -39.25 -14.58
C ALA A 437 -9.39 -37.89 -14.21
N LEU A 438 -8.75 -37.08 -13.33
CA LEU A 438 -8.98 -35.61 -13.35
C LEU A 438 -7.91 -34.75 -12.63
N HIS A 439 -6.64 -35.18 -12.62
CA HIS A 439 -5.53 -34.36 -12.06
C HIS A 439 -4.40 -34.07 -13.05
N LYS A 440 -4.62 -34.30 -14.36
CA LYS A 440 -3.67 -33.92 -15.41
C LYS A 440 -4.16 -32.77 -16.33
N GLY A 441 -5.39 -32.27 -16.14
CA GLY A 441 -6.02 -31.34 -17.09
C GLY A 441 -5.90 -29.84 -16.77
N ALA A 442 -5.84 -29.42 -15.51
CA ALA A 442 -6.04 -28.00 -15.17
C ALA A 442 -4.85 -27.07 -15.48
N PHE A 443 -3.62 -27.60 -15.56
CA PHE A 443 -2.45 -26.82 -15.99
C PHE A 443 -2.19 -26.91 -17.50
N ILE A 444 -2.65 -27.99 -18.14
CA ILE A 444 -2.75 -28.05 -19.61
C ILE A 444 -3.80 -27.04 -20.10
N LEU A 445 -4.86 -26.77 -19.33
CA LEU A 445 -5.92 -25.82 -19.70
C LEU A 445 -5.48 -24.35 -19.76
N VAL A 446 -4.44 -23.92 -19.05
CA VAL A 446 -3.95 -22.52 -19.12
C VAL A 446 -3.01 -22.32 -20.31
N LEU A 447 -2.23 -23.35 -20.68
CA LEU A 447 -1.49 -23.37 -21.94
C LEU A 447 -2.44 -23.58 -23.13
N CYS A 448 -3.43 -24.47 -23.02
CA CYS A 448 -4.47 -24.68 -24.02
C CYS A 448 -5.37 -23.45 -24.19
N ALA A 449 -5.77 -22.73 -23.13
CA ALA A 449 -6.63 -21.55 -23.26
C ALA A 449 -5.94 -20.37 -23.97
N MET A 450 -4.61 -20.34 -24.03
CA MET A 450 -3.87 -19.36 -24.85
C MET A 450 -3.52 -19.86 -26.26
N THR A 451 -3.68 -21.16 -26.55
CA THR A 451 -3.47 -21.75 -27.88
C THR A 451 -4.76 -22.22 -28.56
N LEU A 452 -5.93 -22.11 -27.92
CA LEU A 452 -7.23 -22.54 -28.45
C LEU A 452 -7.98 -21.44 -29.24
N PRO A 453 -7.28 -20.65 -30.06
CA PRO A 453 -7.84 -20.30 -31.35
C PRO A 453 -6.86 -20.66 -32.49
N LEU A 454 -6.48 -21.93 -32.62
CA LEU A 454 -5.67 -22.42 -33.74
C LEU A 454 -6.27 -23.60 -34.52
N VAL A 455 -7.51 -24.02 -34.23
CA VAL A 455 -8.14 -25.17 -34.93
C VAL A 455 -9.43 -24.80 -35.68
N LEU A 456 -9.93 -23.56 -35.61
CA LEU A 456 -11.22 -23.19 -36.26
C LEU A 456 -11.19 -21.98 -37.21
N ALA A 457 -10.01 -21.48 -37.62
CA ALA A 457 -9.93 -20.40 -38.61
C ALA A 457 -9.13 -20.84 -39.85
N GLY A 458 -9.60 -21.91 -40.48
CA GLY A 458 -9.22 -22.24 -41.84
C GLY A 458 -9.93 -21.30 -42.82
N SER A 459 -9.14 -20.49 -43.52
CA SER A 459 -9.42 -19.85 -44.81
C SER A 459 -10.40 -18.66 -44.87
N ARG A 460 -9.85 -17.58 -45.45
CA ARG A 460 -10.44 -16.56 -46.35
C ARG A 460 -10.55 -15.14 -45.80
N GLY A 461 -9.91 -14.22 -46.53
CA GLY A 461 -10.28 -12.82 -46.61
C GLY A 461 -9.23 -11.87 -46.05
N ALA A 462 -8.32 -11.43 -46.92
CA ALA A 462 -7.62 -10.17 -46.74
C ALA A 462 -8.64 -9.03 -46.90
N THR A 463 -8.88 -8.26 -45.84
CA THR A 463 -9.39 -6.88 -45.92
C THR A 463 -8.96 -6.08 -44.69
N THR A 464 -8.14 -5.05 -44.98
CA THR A 464 -7.87 -3.76 -44.31
C THR A 464 -8.19 -3.58 -42.81
N PHE A 465 -7.16 -3.26 -42.04
CA PHE A 465 -7.18 -2.87 -40.62
C PHE A 465 -7.38 -1.34 -40.44
N GLY A 466 -8.12 -0.95 -39.41
CA GLY A 466 -8.36 0.45 -39.03
C GLY A 466 -7.34 0.98 -38.01
N ASN A 467 -6.47 1.87 -38.50
CA ASN A 467 -5.92 3.13 -37.94
C ASN A 467 -5.07 3.25 -36.66
N TYR A 468 -4.64 2.22 -35.92
CA TYR A 468 -3.57 2.40 -34.90
C TYR A 468 -2.76 1.11 -34.64
N GLU A 469 -2.00 0.59 -35.61
CA GLU A 469 -1.32 -0.72 -35.47
C GLU A 469 0.19 -0.73 -35.17
N THR A 470 0.92 0.39 -35.17
CA THR A 470 2.33 0.44 -34.74
C THR A 470 2.60 1.66 -33.87
N VAL A 471 3.37 1.52 -32.77
CA VAL A 471 3.89 2.65 -31.98
C VAL A 471 4.70 3.60 -32.89
N PHE A 472 5.28 3.03 -33.94
CA PHE A 472 6.08 3.71 -34.95
C PHE A 472 5.25 4.49 -35.98
N ALA A 473 3.94 4.25 -36.14
CA ALA A 473 3.14 4.84 -37.23
C ALA A 473 3.08 6.37 -37.17
N ILE A 474 3.00 6.95 -35.97
CA ILE A 474 2.90 8.40 -35.78
C ILE A 474 4.25 9.06 -36.09
N ASP A 475 5.33 8.47 -35.60
CA ASP A 475 6.69 9.02 -35.71
C ASP A 475 7.33 8.77 -37.09
N GLU A 476 6.91 7.71 -37.81
CA GLU A 476 7.28 7.44 -39.21
C GLU A 476 6.57 8.42 -40.17
N GLU A 477 5.30 8.77 -39.92
CA GLU A 477 4.57 9.78 -40.71
C GLU A 477 5.14 11.19 -40.54
N ASP A 478 5.65 11.51 -39.34
CA ASP A 478 6.31 12.79 -39.04
C ASP A 478 7.80 12.83 -39.48
N GLY A 479 8.34 11.73 -40.04
CA GLY A 479 9.70 11.63 -40.59
C GLY A 479 10.82 11.60 -39.54
N THR A 480 10.50 11.23 -38.29
CA THR A 480 11.44 11.29 -37.15
C THR A 480 12.21 10.00 -36.90
N LEU A 481 11.82 8.87 -37.48
CA LEU A 481 12.44 7.55 -37.30
C LEU A 481 12.94 6.97 -38.64
N GLU A 482 14.12 6.36 -38.62
CA GLU A 482 14.67 5.60 -39.75
C GLU A 482 14.55 4.10 -39.48
N THR A 483 14.06 3.32 -40.46
CA THR A 483 13.96 1.86 -40.36
C THR A 483 15.00 1.20 -41.26
N HIS A 484 15.76 0.27 -40.70
CA HIS A 484 16.77 -0.53 -41.40
C HIS A 484 16.43 -2.02 -41.30
N GLU A 485 16.87 -2.76 -42.30
CA GLU A 485 16.77 -4.21 -42.32
C GLU A 485 18.17 -4.82 -42.40
N VAL A 486 18.42 -5.86 -41.61
CA VAL A 486 19.69 -6.58 -41.58
C VAL A 486 19.44 -8.06 -41.75
N ILE A 487 20.26 -8.72 -42.58
CA ILE A 487 20.21 -10.16 -42.80
C ILE A 487 21.31 -10.83 -41.97
N THR A 488 20.94 -11.78 -41.12
CA THR A 488 21.88 -12.56 -40.32
C THR A 488 22.58 -13.62 -41.18
N ALA A 489 23.72 -14.13 -40.72
CA ALA A 489 24.48 -15.14 -41.47
C ALA A 489 23.71 -16.45 -41.70
N ASP A 490 22.78 -16.78 -40.80
CA ASP A 490 21.90 -17.94 -40.92
C ASP A 490 20.57 -17.62 -41.63
N GLY A 491 20.36 -16.38 -42.08
CA GLY A 491 19.30 -16.03 -43.04
C GLY A 491 18.04 -15.39 -42.46
N TYR A 492 18.01 -15.00 -41.18
CA TYR A 492 16.93 -14.22 -40.59
C TYR A 492 17.02 -12.74 -40.99
N LEU A 493 15.87 -12.10 -41.16
CA LEU A 493 15.78 -10.68 -41.46
C LEU A 493 15.32 -9.94 -40.20
N LEU A 494 16.18 -9.07 -39.68
CA LEU A 494 15.96 -8.28 -38.48
C LEU A 494 15.61 -6.84 -38.83
N THR A 495 14.62 -6.30 -38.14
CA THR A 495 14.25 -4.88 -38.22
C THR A 495 14.99 -4.09 -37.14
N LEU A 496 15.57 -2.96 -37.55
CA LEU A 496 16.17 -1.98 -36.66
C LEU A 496 15.46 -0.64 -36.84
N THR A 497 15.16 0.02 -35.74
CA THR A 497 14.64 1.40 -35.72
C THR A 497 15.71 2.33 -35.20
N ARG A 498 15.94 3.45 -35.86
CA ARG A 498 16.92 4.47 -35.48
C ARG A 498 16.22 5.79 -35.22
N ILE A 499 16.56 6.41 -34.09
CA ILE A 499 16.20 7.79 -33.75
C ILE A 499 17.45 8.65 -33.98
N PRO A 500 17.52 9.40 -35.09
CA PRO A 500 18.66 10.24 -35.39
C PRO A 500 18.79 11.36 -34.34
N SER A 501 20.01 11.87 -34.16
CA SER A 501 20.25 13.01 -33.27
C SER A 501 19.63 14.28 -33.86
N ASN A 502 18.71 14.92 -33.12
CA ASN A 502 18.00 16.14 -33.54
C ASN A 502 18.89 17.41 -33.63
N HIS A 503 20.18 17.28 -33.32
CA HIS A 503 21.13 18.38 -33.35
C HIS A 503 22.17 18.15 -34.45
N THR A 504 22.38 19.17 -35.28
CA THR A 504 23.48 19.25 -36.25
C THR A 504 24.80 18.92 -35.54
N LYS A 505 25.31 17.70 -35.76
CA LYS A 505 26.65 17.20 -35.38
C LYS A 505 27.17 17.68 -34.02
N ILE A 506 26.79 16.98 -32.95
CA ILE A 506 27.72 16.84 -31.82
C ILE A 506 28.76 15.81 -32.26
N ASP A 507 29.96 16.27 -32.60
CA ASP A 507 31.00 15.51 -33.34
C ASP A 507 31.61 14.30 -32.57
N HIS A 508 31.07 13.88 -31.42
CA HIS A 508 31.77 12.96 -30.51
C HIS A 508 30.91 11.94 -29.74
N THR A 509 29.60 11.79 -29.97
CA THR A 509 28.80 10.77 -29.28
C THR A 509 28.78 9.45 -30.08
N LEU A 510 29.20 8.36 -29.44
CA LEU A 510 29.11 7.01 -30.04
C LEU A 510 27.64 6.59 -30.16
N PRO A 511 27.27 5.79 -31.17
CA PRO A 511 25.91 5.28 -31.31
C PRO A 511 25.55 4.39 -30.13
N LEU A 512 24.26 4.35 -29.79
CA LEU A 512 23.67 3.58 -28.69
C LEU A 512 22.75 2.50 -29.26
N LEU A 513 22.97 1.24 -28.90
CA LEU A 513 22.11 0.11 -29.25
C LEU A 513 21.28 -0.33 -28.04
N LEU A 514 19.96 -0.27 -28.15
CA LEU A 514 18.97 -0.77 -27.18
C LEU A 514 18.44 -2.14 -27.60
N VAL A 515 18.50 -3.12 -26.70
CA VAL A 515 18.08 -4.51 -26.96
C VAL A 515 17.04 -4.97 -25.95
N HIS A 516 15.88 -5.41 -26.46
CA HIS A 516 14.69 -5.76 -25.68
C HIS A 516 14.80 -7.11 -24.92
N GLY A 517 13.86 -7.34 -24.00
CA GLY A 517 13.75 -8.56 -23.20
C GLY A 517 12.98 -9.71 -23.86
N LEU A 518 12.78 -10.80 -23.12
CA LEU A 518 11.96 -11.95 -23.55
C LEU A 518 10.48 -11.53 -23.64
N PHE A 519 9.78 -11.94 -24.70
CA PHE A 519 8.40 -11.54 -25.03
C PHE A 519 8.19 -10.03 -25.28
N ALA A 520 9.24 -9.22 -25.25
CA ALA A 520 9.21 -7.79 -25.53
C ALA A 520 9.56 -7.48 -27.00
N SER A 521 9.48 -6.21 -27.37
CA SER A 521 9.97 -5.64 -28.65
C SER A 521 10.75 -4.35 -28.40
N SER A 522 11.37 -3.80 -29.45
CA SER A 522 12.01 -2.49 -29.43
C SER A 522 11.08 -1.36 -28.95
N ALA A 523 9.76 -1.50 -29.17
CA ALA A 523 8.74 -0.53 -28.76
C ALA A 523 8.71 -0.30 -27.24
N ASP A 524 9.17 -1.27 -26.42
CA ASP A 524 9.19 -1.13 -24.96
C ASP A 524 10.03 0.07 -24.47
N PHE A 525 10.99 0.52 -25.28
CA PHE A 525 11.79 1.70 -25.00
C PHE A 525 11.16 3.03 -25.47
N LEU A 526 9.94 3.01 -26.01
CA LEU A 526 9.24 4.17 -26.61
C LEU A 526 7.82 4.39 -26.06
N ILE A 527 7.15 3.33 -25.62
CA ILE A 527 5.72 3.29 -25.27
C ILE A 527 5.26 4.22 -24.14
N ILE A 528 6.16 4.81 -23.33
CA ILE A 528 5.81 5.77 -22.27
C ILE A 528 5.98 7.24 -22.71
N GLY A 529 6.24 7.45 -24.01
CA GLY A 529 6.30 8.74 -24.68
C GLY A 529 7.66 9.47 -24.59
N PRO A 530 7.82 10.58 -25.32
CA PRO A 530 9.10 11.27 -25.50
C PRO A 530 9.74 11.82 -24.22
N ASN A 531 8.92 12.29 -23.27
CA ASN A 531 9.43 12.87 -22.02
C ASN A 531 9.84 11.83 -20.95
N ASN A 532 9.57 10.55 -21.19
CA ASN A 532 9.77 9.50 -20.17
C ASN A 532 10.55 8.29 -20.69
N SER A 533 10.45 7.95 -21.98
CA SER A 533 11.04 6.71 -22.49
C SER A 533 12.53 6.88 -22.74
N LEU A 534 13.32 5.87 -22.36
CA LEU A 534 14.78 5.92 -22.39
C LEU A 534 15.33 6.29 -23.78
N ALA A 535 14.74 5.76 -24.86
CA ALA A 535 15.25 6.03 -26.21
C ALA A 535 15.11 7.51 -26.61
N TYR A 536 13.96 8.13 -26.35
CA TYR A 536 13.77 9.56 -26.61
C TYR A 536 14.64 10.42 -25.70
N LEU A 537 14.75 10.08 -24.41
CA LEU A 537 15.62 10.81 -23.49
C LEU A 537 17.09 10.79 -23.93
N LEU A 538 17.58 9.69 -24.50
CA LEU A 538 18.93 9.60 -25.04
C LEU A 538 19.07 10.42 -26.33
N SER A 539 18.09 10.36 -27.23
CA SER A 539 18.07 11.15 -28.46
C SER A 539 17.99 12.66 -28.18
N ASP A 540 17.18 13.08 -27.20
CA ASP A 540 17.07 14.47 -26.73
C ASP A 540 18.38 15.00 -26.12
N GLN A 541 19.24 14.12 -25.61
CA GLN A 541 20.60 14.46 -25.20
C GLN A 541 21.61 14.46 -26.36
N GLY A 542 21.13 14.32 -27.60
CA GLY A 542 21.93 14.38 -28.82
C GLY A 542 22.61 13.07 -29.22
N HIS A 543 22.22 11.93 -28.64
CA HIS A 543 22.75 10.63 -29.05
C HIS A 543 22.07 10.07 -30.31
N ASP A 544 22.83 9.29 -31.10
CA ASP A 544 22.30 8.45 -32.17
C ASP A 544 21.82 7.12 -31.60
N VAL A 545 20.49 6.90 -31.54
CA VAL A 545 19.88 5.79 -30.80
C VAL A 545 19.31 4.76 -31.77
N TRP A 546 19.73 3.51 -31.60
CA TRP A 546 19.35 2.36 -32.41
C TRP A 546 18.63 1.35 -31.53
N LEU A 547 17.52 0.80 -32.02
CA LEU A 547 16.72 -0.23 -31.37
C LEU A 547 16.63 -1.43 -32.31
N VAL A 548 16.84 -2.63 -31.80
CA VAL A 548 16.77 -3.87 -32.59
C VAL A 548 15.62 -4.75 -32.14
N ASP A 549 14.88 -5.30 -33.09
CA ASP A 549 13.97 -6.43 -32.87
C ASP A 549 14.65 -7.74 -33.26
N LEU A 550 14.90 -8.60 -32.28
CA LEU A 550 15.60 -9.88 -32.49
C LEU A 550 14.72 -10.90 -33.22
N ARG A 551 15.33 -11.94 -33.80
CA ARG A 551 14.64 -12.94 -34.61
C ARG A 551 13.38 -13.50 -33.93
N GLY A 552 12.30 -13.69 -34.71
CA GLY A 552 11.05 -14.26 -34.23
C GLY A 552 10.18 -13.31 -33.40
N ASN A 553 10.66 -12.12 -33.07
CA ASN A 553 9.83 -11.02 -32.59
C ASN A 553 8.83 -10.58 -33.67
N ARG A 554 7.68 -10.01 -33.28
CA ARG A 554 6.65 -9.38 -34.14
C ARG A 554 7.21 -8.60 -35.34
N TYR A 555 8.26 -7.80 -35.15
CA TYR A 555 8.84 -6.94 -36.20
C TYR A 555 9.94 -7.63 -37.03
N SER A 556 10.40 -8.82 -36.61
CA SER A 556 11.49 -9.59 -37.24
C SER A 556 11.05 -11.05 -37.49
N ARG A 557 9.95 -11.23 -38.23
CA ARG A 557 9.33 -12.53 -38.56
C ARG A 557 9.66 -13.05 -39.96
N ARG A 558 10.82 -12.73 -40.53
CA ARG A 558 11.19 -13.13 -41.90
C ARG A 558 12.51 -13.90 -41.93
N HIS A 559 12.60 -14.80 -42.89
CA HIS A 559 13.82 -15.53 -43.25
C HIS A 559 13.93 -15.61 -44.76
N THR A 560 15.16 -15.75 -45.26
CA THR A 560 15.46 -15.91 -46.69
C THR A 560 14.91 -17.19 -47.33
N THR A 561 14.58 -18.22 -46.53
CA THR A 561 14.27 -19.58 -47.01
C THR A 561 13.22 -20.29 -46.15
N LEU A 562 13.23 -20.08 -44.83
CA LEU A 562 12.31 -20.74 -43.90
C LEU A 562 11.01 -19.95 -43.72
N ALA A 563 9.87 -20.65 -43.72
CA ALA A 563 8.57 -20.04 -43.48
C ALA A 563 8.33 -19.88 -41.96
N PRO A 564 7.75 -18.76 -41.47
CA PRO A 564 7.43 -18.57 -40.05
C PRO A 564 6.44 -19.61 -39.46
N GLU A 565 5.77 -20.39 -40.30
CA GLU A 565 4.90 -21.50 -39.93
C GLU A 565 5.67 -22.83 -39.75
N SER A 566 6.93 -22.89 -40.21
CA SER A 566 7.77 -24.09 -40.13
C SER A 566 8.41 -24.25 -38.76
N ARG A 567 8.68 -25.50 -38.36
CA ARG A 567 9.39 -25.81 -37.11
C ARG A 567 10.82 -25.26 -37.15
N GLU A 568 11.46 -25.43 -38.29
CA GLU A 568 12.85 -25.07 -38.56
C GLU A 568 13.08 -23.58 -38.34
N TYR A 569 12.10 -22.73 -38.72
CA TYR A 569 12.16 -21.29 -38.45
C TYR A 569 12.23 -20.95 -36.95
N TRP A 570 11.65 -21.77 -36.08
CA TRP A 570 11.59 -21.50 -34.63
C TRP A 570 12.65 -22.24 -33.83
N ASP A 571 13.53 -23.02 -34.46
CA ASP A 571 14.55 -23.82 -33.76
C ASP A 571 15.80 -23.01 -33.34
N PHE A 572 15.57 -21.92 -32.58
CA PHE A 572 16.62 -21.06 -32.03
C PHE A 572 16.36 -20.72 -30.56
N SER A 573 17.41 -20.49 -29.80
CA SER A 573 17.38 -19.90 -28.47
C SER A 573 18.01 -18.49 -28.50
N TRP A 574 18.14 -17.86 -27.34
CA TRP A 574 18.94 -16.63 -27.20
C TRP A 574 20.44 -16.82 -27.51
N HIS A 575 20.94 -18.05 -27.70
CA HIS A 575 22.31 -18.30 -28.16
C HIS A 575 22.50 -17.81 -29.59
N GLU A 576 21.63 -18.24 -30.51
CA GLU A 576 21.67 -17.83 -31.91
C GLU A 576 21.42 -16.32 -32.07
N MET A 577 20.59 -15.72 -31.21
CA MET A 577 20.46 -14.26 -31.14
C MET A 577 21.81 -13.59 -30.80
N GLY A 578 22.56 -14.14 -29.85
CA GLY A 578 23.87 -13.60 -29.48
C GLY A 578 24.90 -13.85 -30.58
N TYR A 579 24.85 -15.02 -31.21
CA TYR A 579 25.87 -15.48 -32.14
C TYR A 579 25.71 -14.93 -33.57
N TYR A 580 24.48 -14.66 -34.00
CA TYR A 580 24.16 -14.21 -35.36
C TYR A 580 23.46 -12.84 -35.40
N ASP A 581 22.45 -12.59 -34.55
CA ASP A 581 21.67 -11.34 -34.61
C ASP A 581 22.53 -10.13 -34.21
N LEU A 582 23.12 -10.17 -33.01
CA LEU A 582 23.90 -9.04 -32.52
C LEU A 582 25.10 -8.69 -33.41
N PRO A 583 25.89 -9.66 -33.93
CA PRO A 583 26.94 -9.37 -34.91
C PRO A 583 26.44 -8.60 -36.12
N ALA A 584 25.36 -9.06 -36.75
CA ALA A 584 24.82 -8.43 -37.94
C ALA A 584 24.30 -7.02 -37.62
N THR A 585 23.61 -6.84 -36.49
CA THR A 585 23.12 -5.55 -36.00
C THR A 585 24.27 -4.58 -35.71
N ILE A 586 25.28 -5.00 -34.93
CA ILE A 586 26.42 -4.15 -34.55
C ILE A 586 27.20 -3.72 -35.78
N ASP A 587 27.51 -4.66 -36.68
CA ASP A 587 28.31 -4.36 -37.88
C ASP A 587 27.56 -3.41 -38.83
N HIS A 588 26.25 -3.57 -38.97
CA HIS A 588 25.42 -2.65 -39.74
C HIS A 588 25.44 -1.24 -39.13
N ILE A 589 25.24 -1.10 -37.82
CA ILE A 589 25.26 0.21 -37.14
C ILE A 589 26.62 0.89 -37.30
N LEU A 590 27.72 0.17 -37.06
CA LEU A 590 29.07 0.73 -37.22
C LEU A 590 29.35 1.11 -38.68
N SER A 591 28.86 0.33 -39.64
CA SER A 591 28.98 0.65 -41.07
C SER A 591 28.18 1.89 -41.47
N VAL A 592 26.95 2.04 -40.99
CA VAL A 592 26.09 3.19 -41.32
C VAL A 592 26.58 4.47 -40.65
N THR A 593 27.02 4.38 -39.40
CA THR A 593 27.46 5.53 -38.60
C THR A 593 28.92 5.92 -38.83
N GLY A 594 29.74 5.01 -39.36
CA GLY A 594 31.19 5.17 -39.47
C GLY A 594 31.93 5.10 -38.12
N ALA A 595 31.24 4.79 -37.02
CA ALA A 595 31.84 4.66 -35.69
C ALA A 595 32.67 3.38 -35.58
N GLY A 596 33.78 3.43 -34.82
CA GLY A 596 34.59 2.24 -34.53
C GLY A 596 34.05 1.36 -33.40
N ARG A 597 33.13 1.89 -32.59
CA ARG A 597 32.51 1.21 -31.43
C ARG A 597 31.17 1.85 -31.08
N LEU A 598 30.33 1.14 -30.32
CA LEU A 598 29.03 1.63 -29.87
C LEU A 598 28.80 1.35 -28.37
N HIS A 599 27.84 2.04 -27.77
CA HIS A 599 27.34 1.71 -26.44
C HIS A 599 26.18 0.74 -26.54
N TYR A 600 26.15 -0.29 -25.69
CA TYR A 600 25.08 -1.29 -25.67
C TYR A 600 24.26 -1.15 -24.40
N ILE A 601 22.94 -1.15 -24.50
CA ILE A 601 22.01 -1.18 -23.39
C ILE A 601 21.09 -2.38 -23.56
N GLY A 602 21.23 -3.37 -22.67
CA GLY A 602 20.40 -4.58 -22.68
C GLY A 602 19.42 -4.59 -21.51
N TYR A 603 18.17 -4.97 -21.77
CA TYR A 603 17.17 -5.22 -20.73
C TYR A 603 16.81 -6.71 -20.66
N SER A 604 16.86 -7.29 -19.46
CA SER A 604 16.46 -8.70 -19.23
C SER A 604 17.17 -9.66 -20.20
N GLN A 605 16.46 -10.42 -21.05
CA GLN A 605 17.07 -11.29 -22.07
C GLN A 605 18.09 -10.55 -22.97
N GLY A 606 17.91 -9.27 -23.27
CA GLY A 606 18.87 -8.50 -24.06
C GLY A 606 20.27 -8.51 -23.43
N THR A 607 20.38 -8.56 -22.10
CA THR A 607 21.66 -8.75 -21.42
C THR A 607 22.24 -10.16 -21.63
N THR A 608 21.40 -11.20 -21.59
CA THR A 608 21.80 -12.60 -21.80
C THR A 608 22.39 -12.77 -23.20
N VAL A 609 21.74 -12.18 -24.21
CA VAL A 609 22.16 -12.20 -25.61
C VAL A 609 23.53 -11.52 -25.76
N PHE A 610 23.74 -10.38 -25.09
CA PHE A 610 25.06 -9.73 -25.05
C PHE A 610 26.15 -10.61 -24.44
N PHE A 611 25.91 -11.20 -23.26
CA PHE A 611 26.93 -12.03 -22.61
C PHE A 611 27.22 -13.33 -23.40
N ALA A 612 26.21 -13.87 -24.10
CA ALA A 612 26.41 -14.97 -25.03
C ALA A 612 27.31 -14.56 -26.21
N LEU A 613 27.08 -13.40 -26.82
CA LEU A 613 27.94 -12.82 -27.87
C LEU A 613 29.36 -12.63 -27.35
N ALA A 614 29.54 -11.83 -26.30
CA ALA A 614 30.84 -11.40 -25.83
C ALA A 614 31.72 -12.56 -25.32
N SER A 615 31.09 -13.65 -24.88
CA SER A 615 31.79 -14.88 -24.53
C SER A 615 32.11 -15.78 -25.73
N SER A 616 31.19 -15.94 -26.68
CA SER A 616 31.34 -16.88 -27.80
C SER A 616 32.11 -16.30 -28.98
N ARG A 617 32.09 -14.97 -29.12
CA ARG A 617 32.77 -14.18 -30.15
C ARG A 617 33.50 -12.99 -29.50
N PRO A 618 34.59 -13.26 -28.76
CA PRO A 618 35.26 -12.22 -27.98
C PRO A 618 35.75 -11.03 -28.81
N GLU A 619 35.93 -11.17 -30.13
CA GLU A 619 36.29 -10.09 -31.05
C GLU A 619 35.27 -8.94 -31.07
N TYR A 620 34.02 -9.17 -30.64
CA TYR A 620 33.02 -8.10 -30.54
C TYR A 620 33.16 -7.27 -29.27
N ASN A 621 33.91 -7.70 -28.25
CA ASN A 621 34.14 -6.88 -27.06
C ASN A 621 34.79 -5.54 -27.41
N ASP A 622 35.72 -5.53 -28.38
CA ASP A 622 36.43 -4.32 -28.82
C ASP A 622 35.51 -3.32 -29.55
N LYS A 623 34.37 -3.78 -30.06
CA LYS A 623 33.34 -2.95 -30.70
C LYS A 623 32.38 -2.31 -29.69
N ILE A 624 32.49 -2.62 -28.41
CA ILE A 624 31.59 -2.16 -27.36
C ILE A 624 32.31 -1.22 -26.41
N ALA A 625 31.96 0.06 -26.47
CA ALA A 625 32.55 1.09 -25.61
C ALA A 625 32.14 0.90 -24.13
N ARG A 626 30.87 0.53 -23.91
CA ARG A 626 30.34 0.16 -22.60
C ARG A 626 29.02 -0.61 -22.77
N MET A 627 28.85 -1.65 -21.95
CA MET A 627 27.62 -2.40 -21.79
C MET A 627 26.87 -1.89 -20.55
N TYR A 628 25.60 -1.52 -20.70
CA TYR A 628 24.69 -1.20 -19.61
C TYR A 628 23.67 -2.33 -19.50
N ALA A 629 23.77 -3.11 -18.42
CA ALA A 629 22.93 -4.26 -18.15
C ALA A 629 21.80 -3.88 -17.19
N LEU A 630 20.57 -3.79 -17.70
CA LEU A 630 19.36 -3.51 -16.94
C LEU A 630 18.68 -4.83 -16.56
N SER A 631 18.72 -5.18 -15.27
CA SER A 631 18.24 -6.46 -14.72
C SER A 631 18.78 -7.68 -15.49
N PRO A 632 20.07 -8.04 -15.31
CA PRO A 632 20.70 -9.03 -16.17
C PRO A 632 20.22 -10.47 -15.93
N ALA A 633 19.65 -11.10 -16.96
CA ALA A 633 19.10 -12.45 -16.93
C ALA A 633 20.13 -13.54 -17.28
N VAL A 634 21.32 -13.50 -16.64
CA VAL A 634 22.38 -14.51 -16.84
C VAL A 634 22.17 -15.72 -15.92
N TYR A 635 21.93 -15.43 -14.64
CA TYR A 635 21.54 -16.41 -13.63
C TYR A 635 20.08 -16.15 -13.26
N VAL A 636 19.27 -17.21 -13.31
CA VAL A 636 17.81 -17.12 -13.08
C VAL A 636 17.34 -18.05 -11.96
N GLN A 637 18.27 -18.52 -11.11
CA GLN A 637 17.94 -19.29 -9.92
C GLN A 637 17.11 -18.46 -8.94
N HIS A 638 16.33 -19.10 -8.07
CA HIS A 638 15.52 -18.39 -7.06
C HIS A 638 14.47 -17.43 -7.66
N VAL A 639 14.07 -17.62 -8.93
CA VAL A 639 12.98 -16.85 -9.54
C VAL A 639 11.75 -16.83 -8.62
N ARG A 640 11.27 -15.62 -8.30
CA ARG A 640 10.15 -15.41 -7.38
C ARG A 640 8.81 -15.36 -8.09
N SER A 641 8.82 -15.09 -9.40
CA SER A 641 7.63 -15.15 -10.25
C SER A 641 6.99 -16.55 -10.20
N PRO A 642 5.73 -16.70 -9.74
CA PRO A 642 5.07 -18.00 -9.65
C PRO A 642 4.95 -18.71 -11.01
N ILE A 643 4.76 -17.94 -12.09
CA ILE A 643 4.60 -18.46 -13.45
C ILE A 643 5.92 -19.08 -13.93
N PHE A 644 7.02 -18.33 -13.86
CA PHE A 644 8.32 -18.82 -14.31
C PHE A 644 8.88 -19.90 -13.38
N ARG A 645 8.59 -19.85 -12.08
CA ARG A 645 8.94 -20.91 -11.15
C ARG A 645 8.27 -22.23 -11.54
N TRP A 646 6.96 -22.20 -11.82
CA TRP A 646 6.23 -23.39 -12.27
C TRP A 646 6.76 -23.93 -13.61
N LEU A 647 7.02 -23.05 -14.58
CA LEU A 647 7.59 -23.44 -15.88
C LEU A 647 8.95 -24.10 -15.73
N ALA A 648 9.80 -23.58 -14.85
CA ALA A 648 11.12 -24.15 -14.62
C ALA A 648 11.04 -25.52 -13.94
N ASP A 649 10.21 -25.66 -12.90
CA ASP A 649 10.00 -26.90 -12.14
C ASP A 649 9.39 -28.01 -13.01
N ASN A 650 8.57 -27.65 -14.01
CA ASN A 650 7.84 -28.60 -14.88
C ASN A 650 8.40 -28.65 -16.31
N SER A 651 9.62 -28.14 -16.54
CA SER A 651 10.20 -28.01 -17.88
C SER A 651 10.19 -29.28 -18.75
N PRO A 652 10.43 -30.51 -18.25
CA PRO A 652 10.33 -31.71 -19.08
C PRO A 652 8.90 -32.00 -19.55
N ALA A 653 7.91 -31.75 -18.69
CA ALA A 653 6.50 -31.93 -19.04
C ALA A 653 6.03 -30.85 -20.03
N VAL A 654 6.46 -29.61 -19.83
CA VAL A 654 6.21 -28.50 -20.75
C VAL A 654 6.84 -28.78 -22.12
N LYS A 655 8.10 -29.22 -22.16
CA LYS A 655 8.78 -29.64 -23.39
C LYS A 655 8.00 -30.74 -24.10
N CYS A 656 7.67 -31.82 -23.39
CA CYS A 656 6.90 -32.94 -23.95
C CYS A 656 5.55 -32.48 -24.52
N PHE A 657 4.87 -31.55 -23.84
CA PHE A 657 3.61 -30.98 -24.33
C PHE A 657 3.80 -30.13 -25.58
N LEU A 658 4.79 -29.22 -25.59
CA LEU A 658 5.09 -28.37 -26.73
C LEU A 658 5.48 -29.20 -27.96
N ASP A 659 6.33 -30.21 -27.77
CA ASP A 659 6.74 -31.15 -28.83
C ASP A 659 5.54 -31.94 -29.36
N ALA A 660 4.66 -32.46 -28.47
CA ALA A 660 3.48 -33.25 -28.86
C ALA A 660 2.42 -32.42 -29.61
N MET A 661 2.29 -31.14 -29.25
CA MET A 661 1.33 -30.22 -29.89
C MET A 661 1.91 -29.51 -31.11
N GLY A 662 3.20 -29.71 -31.43
CA GLY A 662 3.89 -28.99 -32.50
C GLY A 662 3.97 -27.48 -32.26
N LEU A 663 4.02 -27.05 -30.99
CA LEU A 663 4.02 -25.64 -30.59
C LEU A 663 5.46 -25.10 -30.49
N TRP A 664 6.02 -24.73 -31.64
CA TRP A 664 7.39 -24.19 -31.73
C TRP A 664 7.45 -22.69 -31.40
N GLN A 665 6.36 -21.97 -31.66
CA GLN A 665 6.13 -20.58 -31.29
C GLN A 665 5.28 -20.48 -30.01
N VAL A 666 5.65 -19.58 -29.10
CA VAL A 666 4.92 -19.33 -27.84
C VAL A 666 4.51 -17.87 -27.71
N LEU A 667 3.28 -17.65 -27.22
CA LEU A 667 2.67 -16.33 -27.00
C LEU A 667 2.71 -15.37 -28.23
N PRO A 668 2.19 -15.78 -29.41
CA PRO A 668 2.17 -14.93 -30.60
C PRO A 668 1.12 -13.82 -30.53
N HIS A 669 1.51 -12.56 -30.75
CA HIS A 669 0.55 -11.44 -30.86
C HIS A 669 -0.41 -11.64 -32.06
N ASN A 670 -1.71 -11.76 -31.79
CA ASN A 670 -2.76 -11.91 -32.82
C ASN A 670 -4.09 -11.22 -32.44
N LYS A 671 -5.02 -11.08 -33.40
CA LYS A 671 -6.32 -10.40 -33.20
C LYS A 671 -7.13 -10.93 -32.02
N ALA A 672 -7.17 -12.25 -31.84
CA ALA A 672 -7.93 -12.89 -30.77
C ALA A 672 -7.31 -12.58 -29.40
N GLN A 673 -5.97 -12.60 -29.32
CA GLN A 673 -5.24 -12.18 -28.13
C GLN A 673 -5.46 -10.70 -27.82
N TYR A 674 -5.36 -9.81 -28.80
CA TYR A 674 -5.60 -8.37 -28.60
C TYR A 674 -7.05 -8.09 -28.14
N ALA A 675 -8.04 -8.80 -28.68
CA ALA A 675 -9.44 -8.69 -28.25
C ALA A 675 -9.67 -9.22 -26.82
N LEU A 676 -9.04 -10.34 -26.47
CA LEU A 676 -9.06 -10.90 -25.12
C LEU A 676 -8.37 -9.94 -24.13
N GLN A 677 -7.23 -9.37 -24.54
CA GLN A 677 -6.44 -8.44 -23.77
C GLN A 677 -7.18 -7.11 -23.54
N ARG A 678 -7.90 -6.56 -24.54
CA ARG A 678 -8.77 -5.39 -24.36
C ARG A 678 -9.89 -5.64 -23.35
N THR A 679 -10.41 -6.87 -23.32
CA THR A 679 -11.43 -7.33 -22.37
C THR A 679 -10.85 -7.52 -20.96
N LEU A 680 -9.62 -8.03 -20.84
CA LEU A 680 -8.94 -8.31 -19.56
C LEU A 680 -8.17 -7.11 -19.00
N CYS A 681 -7.84 -6.10 -19.80
CA CYS A 681 -7.13 -4.88 -19.45
C CYS A 681 -7.95 -3.59 -19.74
N PRO A 682 -9.22 -3.42 -19.32
CA PRO A 682 -9.99 -2.22 -19.65
C PRO A 682 -9.37 -0.93 -19.09
N ALA A 683 -9.20 0.09 -19.94
CA ALA A 683 -8.49 1.34 -19.62
C ALA A 683 -9.11 2.18 -18.47
N ARG A 684 -10.35 1.88 -18.06
CA ARG A 684 -11.08 2.62 -17.01
C ARG A 684 -11.06 1.95 -15.63
N VAL A 685 -10.43 0.78 -15.49
CA VAL A 685 -10.42 0.00 -14.24
C VAL A 685 -9.03 0.04 -13.62
N ALA A 686 -8.93 0.46 -12.36
CA ALA A 686 -7.66 0.78 -11.71
C ALA A 686 -6.71 -0.42 -11.47
N ARG A 687 -7.23 -1.64 -11.36
CA ARG A 687 -6.46 -2.90 -11.23
C ARG A 687 -7.15 -4.06 -11.93
N THR A 688 -6.96 -4.11 -13.23
CA THR A 688 -7.51 -5.14 -14.11
C THR A 688 -6.88 -6.51 -13.86
N ILE A 689 -7.51 -7.57 -14.37
CA ILE A 689 -6.97 -8.93 -14.34
C ILE A 689 -5.56 -8.94 -14.95
N CYS A 690 -5.40 -8.21 -16.04
CA CYS A 690 -4.15 -8.02 -16.76
C CYS A 690 -3.03 -7.39 -15.94
N VAL A 691 -3.30 -6.30 -15.22
CA VAL A 691 -2.31 -5.68 -14.32
C VAL A 691 -1.90 -6.66 -13.22
N ARG A 692 -2.86 -7.41 -12.66
CA ARG A 692 -2.55 -8.45 -11.64
C ARG A 692 -1.69 -9.58 -12.22
N LEU A 693 -1.94 -10.01 -13.46
CA LEU A 693 -1.14 -11.05 -14.12
C LEU A 693 0.28 -10.56 -14.40
N ILE A 694 0.44 -9.30 -14.82
CA ILE A 694 1.76 -8.67 -15.01
C ILE A 694 2.50 -8.56 -13.67
N GLU A 695 1.84 -8.11 -12.59
CA GLU A 695 2.45 -8.03 -11.25
C GLU A 695 2.93 -9.41 -10.74
N GLN A 696 2.25 -10.51 -11.09
CA GLN A 696 2.71 -11.88 -10.79
C GLN A 696 3.92 -12.32 -11.64
N LEU A 697 4.11 -11.70 -12.81
CA LEU A 697 5.24 -11.94 -13.70
C LEU A 697 6.49 -11.16 -13.23
N VAL A 698 6.37 -9.84 -13.08
CA VAL A 698 7.49 -8.91 -12.92
C VAL A 698 7.74 -8.45 -11.48
N GLY A 699 6.77 -8.66 -10.59
CA GLY A 699 6.76 -8.15 -9.22
C GLY A 699 5.78 -6.97 -9.05
N PRO A 700 5.13 -6.83 -7.88
CA PRO A 700 4.15 -5.76 -7.67
C PRO A 700 4.82 -4.41 -7.44
N ASN A 701 4.55 -3.41 -8.28
CA ASN A 701 4.87 -2.00 -8.00
C ASN A 701 3.63 -1.10 -8.19
N PRO A 702 2.86 -0.81 -7.13
CA PRO A 702 1.61 -0.06 -7.24
C PRO A 702 1.80 1.41 -7.61
N ASN A 703 3.01 1.96 -7.46
CA ASN A 703 3.31 3.39 -7.63
C ASN A 703 4.33 3.69 -8.73
N GLY A 704 5.13 2.72 -9.18
CA GLY A 704 6.28 2.94 -10.06
C GLY A 704 5.98 3.16 -11.53
N THR A 705 4.95 2.50 -12.08
CA THR A 705 4.63 2.57 -13.52
C THR A 705 3.39 3.44 -13.78
N ASP A 706 3.36 4.19 -14.89
CA ASP A 706 2.13 4.89 -15.29
C ASP A 706 0.99 3.91 -15.58
N ARG A 707 -0.24 4.26 -15.17
CA ARG A 707 -1.43 3.42 -15.34
C ARG A 707 -1.81 3.25 -16.81
N LEU A 708 -1.61 4.31 -17.61
CA LEU A 708 -1.75 4.28 -19.05
C LEU A 708 -0.59 3.48 -19.67
N ALA A 709 0.63 3.63 -19.17
CA ALA A 709 1.78 2.84 -19.63
C ALA A 709 1.56 1.33 -19.44
N GLN A 710 1.06 0.88 -18.29
CA GLN A 710 0.76 -0.55 -18.07
C GLN A 710 -0.31 -1.09 -19.04
N HIS A 711 -1.29 -0.27 -19.40
CA HIS A 711 -2.30 -0.62 -20.40
C HIS A 711 -1.71 -0.71 -21.81
N VAL A 712 -0.85 0.26 -22.19
CA VAL A 712 -0.16 0.29 -23.48
C VAL A 712 0.84 -0.86 -23.59
N ILE A 713 1.66 -1.10 -22.57
CA ILE A 713 2.60 -2.24 -22.48
C ILE A 713 1.89 -3.56 -22.72
N ALA A 714 0.76 -3.79 -22.04
CA ALA A 714 -0.04 -4.99 -22.26
C ALA A 714 -0.54 -5.12 -23.70
N GLY A 715 -0.76 -4.00 -24.40
CA GLY A 715 -1.16 -3.92 -25.81
C GLY A 715 -0.10 -4.38 -26.80
N HIS A 716 1.16 -4.19 -26.44
CA HIS A 716 2.32 -4.51 -27.28
C HIS A 716 2.99 -5.83 -26.89
N ASN A 717 2.88 -6.25 -25.63
CA ASN A 717 3.46 -7.49 -25.13
C ASN A 717 2.38 -8.54 -24.82
N PRO A 718 2.61 -9.83 -25.10
CA PRO A 718 3.84 -10.44 -25.63
C PRO A 718 3.97 -10.34 -27.16
N SER A 719 5.20 -10.17 -27.64
CA SER A 719 5.57 -10.06 -29.07
C SER A 719 6.05 -11.36 -29.73
N GLY A 720 5.82 -12.51 -29.09
CA GLY A 720 6.21 -13.85 -29.57
C GLY A 720 7.65 -14.26 -29.24
N ALA A 721 7.88 -15.55 -29.00
CA ALA A 721 9.19 -16.15 -28.79
C ALA A 721 9.25 -17.61 -29.26
N SER A 722 10.46 -18.15 -29.45
CA SER A 722 10.67 -19.60 -29.63
C SER A 722 10.49 -20.35 -28.31
N SER A 723 9.85 -21.53 -28.39
CA SER A 723 9.80 -22.49 -27.29
C SER A 723 11.18 -22.85 -26.75
N LYS A 724 12.20 -22.92 -27.60
CA LYS A 724 13.58 -23.25 -27.22
C LYS A 724 14.22 -22.16 -26.34
N GLN A 725 13.84 -20.89 -26.48
CA GLN A 725 14.26 -19.82 -25.55
C GLN A 725 13.77 -20.08 -24.12
N LEU A 726 12.48 -20.44 -23.97
CA LEU A 726 11.89 -20.74 -22.65
C LEU A 726 12.52 -21.97 -22.00
N LEU A 727 12.69 -23.04 -22.79
CA LEU A 727 13.34 -24.26 -22.33
C LEU A 727 14.78 -23.99 -21.90
N HIS A 728 15.50 -23.14 -22.62
CA HIS A 728 16.86 -22.78 -22.27
C HIS A 728 16.93 -22.03 -20.93
N PHE A 729 16.07 -21.03 -20.68
CA PHE A 729 16.02 -20.37 -19.37
C PHE A 729 15.63 -21.33 -18.24
N ALA A 730 14.72 -22.28 -18.50
CA ALA A 730 14.37 -23.31 -17.53
C ALA A 730 15.56 -24.23 -17.19
N GLN A 731 16.40 -24.55 -18.18
CA GLN A 731 17.66 -25.29 -17.95
C GLN A 731 18.61 -24.49 -17.07
N LEU A 732 18.79 -23.19 -17.31
CA LEU A 732 19.64 -22.33 -16.47
C LEU A 732 19.15 -22.28 -15.02
N ASN A 733 17.85 -22.19 -14.78
CA ASN A 733 17.28 -22.23 -13.42
C ASN A 733 17.57 -23.56 -12.71
N ARG A 734 17.50 -24.68 -13.43
CA ARG A 734 17.72 -26.02 -12.88
C ARG A 734 19.20 -26.32 -12.61
N CYS A 735 20.08 -25.99 -13.55
CA CYS A 735 21.51 -26.33 -13.45
C CYS A 735 22.33 -25.27 -12.72
N GLY A 736 21.86 -24.03 -12.61
CA GLY A 736 22.57 -22.92 -11.98
C GLY A 736 23.85 -22.48 -12.70
N ARG A 737 24.00 -22.87 -13.97
CA ARG A 737 25.16 -22.59 -14.82
C ARG A 737 24.71 -21.76 -16.02
N PHE A 738 25.49 -20.75 -16.38
CA PHE A 738 25.30 -20.04 -17.64
C PHE A 738 26.00 -20.82 -18.77
N GLN A 739 25.21 -21.50 -19.61
CA GLN A 739 25.71 -22.47 -20.58
C GLN A 739 24.87 -22.47 -21.86
N GLN A 740 25.36 -23.13 -22.91
CA GLN A 740 24.60 -23.37 -24.14
C GLN A 740 23.46 -24.38 -23.92
N PHE A 741 22.56 -24.52 -24.90
CA PHE A 741 21.34 -25.30 -24.77
C PHE A 741 21.64 -26.78 -24.53
N ASP A 742 21.05 -27.38 -23.51
CA ASP A 742 21.17 -28.81 -23.25
C ASP A 742 20.12 -29.58 -24.08
N TYR A 743 20.55 -30.48 -24.96
CA TYR A 743 19.64 -31.33 -25.72
C TYR A 743 19.12 -32.53 -24.90
N GLU A 744 19.47 -32.60 -23.60
CA GLU A 744 19.05 -33.59 -22.58
C GLU A 744 19.56 -35.01 -22.83
N ARG A 745 19.75 -35.41 -24.10
CA ARG A 745 20.31 -36.69 -24.50
C ARG A 745 21.80 -36.55 -24.79
N ARG A 746 22.59 -37.42 -24.16
CA ARG A 746 24.06 -37.47 -24.33
C ARG A 746 24.49 -37.54 -25.80
N VAL A 747 23.79 -38.34 -26.61
CA VAL A 747 24.09 -38.51 -28.04
C VAL A 747 23.84 -37.21 -28.83
N GLU A 748 22.81 -36.45 -28.47
CA GLU A 748 22.48 -35.19 -29.13
C GLU A 748 23.49 -34.10 -28.73
N ASN A 749 23.84 -34.00 -27.44
CA ASN A 749 24.92 -33.10 -27.00
C ASN A 749 26.27 -33.47 -27.64
N LEU A 750 26.59 -34.76 -27.78
CA LEU A 750 27.80 -35.21 -28.48
C LEU A 750 27.78 -34.83 -29.96
N ALA A 751 26.62 -34.93 -30.62
CA ALA A 751 26.47 -34.55 -32.02
C ALA A 751 26.60 -33.03 -32.22
N HIS A 752 26.08 -32.22 -31.29
CA HIS A 752 26.10 -30.76 -31.39
C HIS A 752 27.41 -30.12 -30.89
N TYR A 753 27.99 -30.64 -29.81
CA TYR A 753 29.13 -30.01 -29.12
C TYR A 753 30.41 -30.87 -29.11
N GLY A 754 30.34 -32.14 -29.51
CA GLY A 754 31.46 -33.08 -29.36
C GLY A 754 31.71 -33.53 -27.91
N GLN A 755 30.83 -33.15 -26.96
CA GLN A 755 30.92 -33.49 -25.53
C GLN A 755 29.53 -33.78 -24.94
N GLU A 756 29.46 -34.59 -23.88
CA GLU A 756 28.16 -35.03 -23.29
C GLU A 756 27.38 -33.89 -22.61
N GLN A 757 28.07 -32.86 -22.14
CA GLN A 757 27.50 -31.72 -21.43
C GLN A 757 27.61 -30.47 -22.31
N PRO A 758 26.60 -29.59 -22.33
CA PRO A 758 26.72 -28.34 -23.07
C PRO A 758 27.86 -27.47 -22.52
N PRO A 759 28.59 -26.74 -23.39
CA PRO A 759 29.67 -25.85 -22.96
C PRO A 759 29.11 -24.67 -22.15
N ALA A 760 29.82 -24.31 -21.08
CA ALA A 760 29.52 -23.10 -20.31
C ALA A 760 30.08 -21.86 -21.03
N TYR A 761 29.41 -20.72 -20.92
CA TYR A 761 29.96 -19.46 -21.40
C TYR A 761 31.08 -19.00 -20.48
N ASN A 762 32.18 -18.56 -21.08
CA ASN A 762 33.32 -18.01 -20.36
C ASN A 762 33.12 -16.51 -20.12
N LEU A 763 32.56 -16.16 -18.96
CA LEU A 763 32.36 -14.76 -18.57
C LEU A 763 33.68 -13.98 -18.41
N SER A 764 34.82 -14.66 -18.17
CA SER A 764 36.13 -14.01 -18.15
C SER A 764 36.59 -13.55 -19.53
N ALA A 765 35.99 -14.04 -20.62
CA ALA A 765 36.24 -13.56 -21.98
C ALA A 765 35.47 -12.27 -22.32
N VAL A 766 34.55 -11.83 -21.46
CA VAL A 766 33.82 -10.57 -21.61
C VAL A 766 34.72 -9.44 -21.14
N THR A 767 35.42 -8.80 -22.08
CA THR A 767 36.37 -7.70 -21.81
C THR A 767 35.75 -6.30 -21.98
N ALA A 768 34.57 -6.18 -22.58
CA ALA A 768 33.83 -4.92 -22.72
C ALA A 768 33.32 -4.37 -21.37
N PRO A 769 33.64 -3.11 -20.97
CA PRO A 769 33.29 -2.57 -19.65
C PRO A 769 31.79 -2.65 -19.34
N VAL A 770 31.41 -3.20 -18.18
CA VAL A 770 29.99 -3.47 -17.84
C VAL A 770 29.50 -2.61 -16.67
N ALA A 771 28.43 -1.85 -16.86
CA ALA A 771 27.66 -1.20 -15.82
C ALA A 771 26.37 -1.99 -15.57
N ILE A 772 26.11 -2.38 -14.32
CA ILE A 772 24.98 -3.24 -13.94
C ILE A 772 23.98 -2.45 -13.11
N PHE A 773 22.69 -2.58 -13.43
CA PHE A 773 21.57 -2.01 -12.69
C PHE A 773 20.61 -3.13 -12.26
N TYR A 774 20.22 -3.14 -10.99
CA TYR A 774 19.30 -4.14 -10.44
C TYR A 774 18.38 -3.56 -9.35
N ALA A 775 17.29 -4.27 -9.06
CA ALA A 775 16.29 -3.83 -8.11
C ALA A 775 15.89 -4.96 -7.15
N LEU A 776 15.57 -4.60 -5.90
CA LEU A 776 15.27 -5.58 -4.84
C LEU A 776 13.91 -6.28 -4.99
N ASN A 777 12.96 -5.67 -5.71
CA ASN A 777 11.62 -6.22 -5.94
C ASN A 777 11.45 -6.80 -7.37
N ASP A 778 12.55 -7.12 -8.03
CA ASP A 778 12.54 -7.85 -9.28
C ASP A 778 12.19 -9.34 -9.03
N TRP A 779 10.99 -9.78 -9.46
CA TRP A 779 10.55 -11.15 -9.24
C TRP A 779 11.06 -12.13 -10.31
N MET A 780 11.58 -11.62 -11.43
CA MET A 780 12.13 -12.45 -12.50
C MET A 780 13.60 -12.75 -12.24
N ILE A 781 14.37 -11.74 -11.83
CA ILE A 781 15.82 -11.84 -11.59
C ILE A 781 16.10 -11.53 -10.12
N ASP A 782 16.46 -12.56 -9.34
CA ASP A 782 16.82 -12.37 -7.94
C ASP A 782 18.10 -11.53 -7.80
N PRO A 783 18.14 -10.52 -6.91
CA PRO A 783 19.35 -9.71 -6.68
C PRO A 783 20.60 -10.53 -6.40
N ALA A 784 20.50 -11.69 -5.73
CA ALA A 784 21.63 -12.57 -5.45
C ALA A 784 22.31 -13.07 -6.74
N ASN A 785 21.53 -13.31 -7.80
CA ASN A 785 22.05 -13.72 -9.11
C ASN A 785 22.84 -12.59 -9.78
N VAL A 786 22.40 -11.34 -9.61
CA VAL A 786 23.10 -10.17 -10.15
C VAL A 786 24.43 -9.96 -9.43
N LEU A 787 24.42 -10.08 -8.09
CA LEU A 787 25.65 -9.98 -7.30
C LEU A 787 26.66 -11.07 -7.67
N ARG A 788 26.18 -12.29 -7.94
CA ARG A 788 27.02 -13.38 -8.46
C ARG A 788 27.64 -13.02 -9.82
N LEU A 789 26.83 -12.57 -10.77
CA LEU A 789 27.32 -12.15 -12.09
C LEU A 789 28.38 -11.04 -11.96
N ALA A 790 28.13 -10.04 -11.12
CA ALA A 790 29.06 -8.95 -10.89
C ALA A 790 30.40 -9.42 -10.32
N GLY A 791 30.40 -10.49 -9.51
CA GLY A 791 31.62 -11.10 -8.96
C GLY A 791 32.40 -11.97 -9.96
N GLU A 792 31.76 -12.47 -11.02
CA GLU A 792 32.39 -13.33 -12.04
C GLU A 792 32.91 -12.55 -13.26
N LEU A 793 32.40 -11.33 -13.49
CA LEU A 793 32.84 -10.46 -14.58
C LEU A 793 34.15 -9.72 -14.23
N PRO A 794 35.15 -9.69 -15.12
CA PRO A 794 36.46 -9.11 -14.82
C PRO A 794 36.50 -7.56 -14.87
N ASN A 795 35.42 -6.92 -15.31
CA ASN A 795 35.42 -5.55 -15.83
C ASN A 795 34.12 -4.78 -15.51
N VAL A 796 33.52 -5.05 -14.35
CA VAL A 796 32.38 -4.29 -13.84
C VAL A 796 32.84 -2.88 -13.45
N VAL A 797 32.31 -1.86 -14.14
CA VAL A 797 32.63 -0.45 -13.86
C VAL A 797 31.70 0.20 -12.85
N SER A 798 30.47 -0.32 -12.72
CA SER A 798 29.47 0.16 -11.76
C SER A 798 28.47 -0.94 -11.47
N LEU A 799 28.09 -1.08 -10.20
CA LEU A 799 27.01 -1.94 -9.75
C LEU A 799 26.03 -1.07 -8.96
N THR A 800 24.87 -0.81 -9.56
CA THR A 800 23.90 0.18 -9.07
C THR A 800 22.60 -0.50 -8.66
N GLU A 801 22.29 -0.43 -7.37
CA GLU A 801 20.97 -0.79 -6.86
C GLU A 801 20.01 0.39 -7.01
N VAL A 802 18.83 0.13 -7.57
CA VAL A 802 17.74 1.11 -7.62
C VAL A 802 17.17 1.32 -6.21
N GLN A 803 17.19 2.57 -5.74
CA GLN A 803 16.86 2.93 -4.35
C GLN A 803 15.39 2.67 -3.98
N ASP A 804 14.48 2.68 -4.96
CA ASP A 804 13.08 2.36 -4.71
C ASP A 804 12.92 0.85 -4.46
N ARG A 805 12.53 0.51 -3.22
CA ARG A 805 12.30 -0.86 -2.78
C ARG A 805 11.14 -1.55 -3.48
N HIS A 806 10.26 -0.81 -4.15
CA HIS A 806 9.15 -1.37 -4.91
C HIS A 806 9.48 -1.52 -6.40
N PHE A 807 10.60 -0.96 -6.88
CA PHE A 807 11.03 -1.03 -8.27
C PHE A 807 11.15 -2.50 -8.72
N ASN A 808 10.30 -2.87 -9.68
CA ASN A 808 10.13 -4.25 -10.16
C ASN A 808 10.86 -4.45 -11.49
N HIS A 809 10.72 -5.64 -12.09
CA HIS A 809 11.40 -5.95 -13.36
C HIS A 809 11.00 -5.01 -14.51
N LEU A 810 9.72 -4.62 -14.59
CA LEU A 810 9.17 -3.80 -15.68
C LEU A 810 9.56 -2.32 -15.57
N ASP A 811 9.80 -1.83 -14.35
CA ASP A 811 10.08 -0.42 -14.10
C ASP A 811 11.38 0.06 -14.76
N PHE A 812 12.32 -0.83 -15.10
CA PHE A 812 13.53 -0.48 -15.84
C PHE A 812 13.26 0.17 -17.20
N VAL A 813 12.10 -0.10 -17.80
CA VAL A 813 11.67 0.49 -19.09
C VAL A 813 10.41 1.34 -18.96
N ALA A 814 9.71 1.28 -17.83
CA ALA A 814 8.36 1.83 -17.69
C ALA A 814 8.14 2.77 -16.47
N ALA A 815 9.17 3.04 -15.66
CA ALA A 815 9.04 3.87 -14.45
C ALA A 815 8.69 5.34 -14.73
N LYS A 816 7.90 5.94 -13.84
CA LYS A 816 7.58 7.37 -13.81
C LYS A 816 8.73 8.19 -13.22
N ARG A 817 9.04 9.34 -13.83
CA ARG A 817 9.85 10.40 -13.21
C ARG A 817 8.95 11.34 -12.40
N ILE A 818 9.25 11.57 -11.12
CA ILE A 818 8.56 12.60 -10.31
C ILE A 818 9.59 13.47 -9.59
N GLU A 819 10.01 14.57 -10.23
CA GLU A 819 10.82 15.63 -9.61
C GLU A 819 10.17 16.99 -9.90
N LEU A 820 9.81 17.73 -8.84
CA LEU A 820 9.12 19.04 -8.96
C LEU A 820 9.95 20.07 -9.72
N ILE A 821 11.29 20.10 -9.52
CA ILE A 821 12.19 21.11 -10.10
C ILE A 821 12.31 20.93 -11.62
N THR A 822 12.59 19.70 -12.07
CA THR A 822 12.83 19.40 -13.49
C THR A 822 11.55 19.40 -14.31
N LYS A 823 10.38 19.23 -13.68
CA LYS A 823 9.06 19.31 -14.32
C LYS A 823 8.84 20.55 -15.20
N TYR A 824 9.45 21.69 -14.85
CA TYR A 824 9.27 22.95 -15.57
C TYR A 824 10.54 23.41 -16.32
N GLY A 825 11.45 22.49 -16.61
CA GLY A 825 12.68 22.79 -17.37
C GLY A 825 13.78 23.51 -16.58
N TYR A 826 13.69 23.53 -15.24
CA TYR A 826 14.77 24.04 -14.39
C TYR A 826 15.77 22.91 -14.11
N LEU A 827 17.05 23.25 -14.06
CA LEU A 827 18.12 22.32 -13.69
C LEU A 827 18.16 22.16 -12.17
N GLY A 828 17.81 20.96 -11.71
CA GLY A 828 17.84 20.58 -10.29
C GLY A 828 19.04 19.71 -9.95
N GLU A 829 19.65 19.97 -8.80
CA GLU A 829 20.69 19.12 -8.19
C GLU A 829 20.28 18.74 -6.77
N THR A 830 20.71 17.57 -6.31
CA THR A 830 20.45 17.07 -4.96
C THR A 830 21.77 16.74 -4.28
N TYR A 831 21.94 17.21 -3.05
CA TYR A 831 23.13 17.02 -2.24
C TYR A 831 22.79 16.39 -0.91
N THR A 832 23.73 15.66 -0.32
CA THR A 832 23.66 15.21 1.07
C THR A 832 24.73 15.94 1.88
N VAL A 833 24.30 16.73 2.86
CA VAL A 833 25.18 17.52 3.74
C VAL A 833 25.22 16.84 5.11
N THR A 834 26.41 16.60 5.66
CA THR A 834 26.54 15.95 6.97
C THR A 834 26.80 16.99 8.05
N THR A 835 26.00 16.99 9.12
CA THR A 835 26.17 17.88 10.27
C THR A 835 27.27 17.39 11.20
N ALA A 836 27.79 18.28 12.04
CA ALA A 836 28.86 17.95 12.98
C ALA A 836 28.46 16.84 13.98
N ASP A 837 27.17 16.74 14.33
CA ASP A 837 26.65 15.71 15.21
C ASP A 837 26.20 14.44 14.46
N GLY A 838 26.35 14.39 13.13
CA GLY A 838 26.25 13.17 12.33
C GLY A 838 24.95 12.98 11.55
N TYR A 839 24.02 13.94 11.54
CA TYR A 839 22.83 13.89 10.67
C TYR A 839 23.22 14.13 9.21
N LYS A 840 22.53 13.45 8.30
CA LYS A 840 22.67 13.63 6.86
C LYS A 840 21.42 14.33 6.32
N LEU A 841 21.61 15.55 5.84
CA LEU A 841 20.56 16.45 5.37
C LEU A 841 20.48 16.44 3.85
N GLY A 842 19.29 16.21 3.30
CA GLY A 842 19.05 16.33 1.87
C GLY A 842 18.87 17.79 1.44
N VAL A 843 19.80 18.37 0.70
CA VAL A 843 19.73 19.76 0.24
C VAL A 843 19.49 19.78 -1.26
N HIS A 844 18.43 20.47 -1.70
CA HIS A 844 18.14 20.61 -3.13
C HIS A 844 18.62 21.97 -3.64
N ARG A 845 19.08 22.01 -4.88
CA ARG A 845 19.54 23.23 -5.54
C ARG A 845 18.84 23.39 -6.89
N MET A 846 18.37 24.60 -7.16
CA MET A 846 17.99 25.02 -8.51
C MET A 846 19.12 25.87 -9.05
N ARG A 847 19.83 25.33 -10.07
CA ARG A 847 20.99 26.02 -10.63
C ARG A 847 20.58 27.35 -11.25
N ARG A 848 21.50 28.32 -11.16
CA ARG A 848 21.41 29.55 -11.93
C ARG A 848 21.30 29.26 -13.44
N LYS A 849 20.54 30.09 -14.14
CA LYS A 849 20.47 30.04 -15.61
C LYS A 849 21.83 30.44 -16.21
N GLU A 850 22.22 29.81 -17.31
CA GLU A 850 23.42 30.18 -18.05
C GLU A 850 23.36 31.66 -18.51
N GLY A 851 24.48 32.37 -18.39
CA GLY A 851 24.57 33.82 -18.65
C GLY A 851 24.02 34.73 -17.53
N SER A 852 23.62 34.18 -16.37
CA SER A 852 23.19 35.00 -15.22
C SER A 852 24.35 35.79 -14.61
N ASP A 853 24.07 36.97 -14.04
CA ASP A 853 25.06 37.83 -13.39
C ASP A 853 25.82 37.06 -12.28
N PRO A 854 27.16 36.90 -12.39
CA PRO A 854 27.96 36.15 -11.41
C PRO A 854 27.97 36.79 -10.01
N ASN A 855 27.59 38.07 -9.89
CA ASN A 855 27.59 38.78 -8.61
C ASN A 855 26.35 38.51 -7.74
N LEU A 856 25.33 37.85 -8.27
CA LEU A 856 24.15 37.47 -7.48
C LEU A 856 24.53 36.41 -6.44
N LEU A 857 24.37 36.77 -5.16
CA LEU A 857 24.64 35.86 -4.04
C LEU A 857 23.65 34.68 -4.03
N PRO A 858 24.08 33.49 -3.56
CA PRO A 858 23.18 32.36 -3.34
C PRO A 858 22.06 32.71 -2.36
N VAL A 859 20.88 32.12 -2.57
CA VAL A 859 19.72 32.30 -1.68
C VAL A 859 19.35 30.97 -1.03
N LEU A 860 19.35 30.94 0.31
CA LEU A 860 18.91 29.79 1.09
C LEU A 860 17.46 29.97 1.56
N LEU A 861 16.59 29.04 1.17
CA LEU A 861 15.18 28.98 1.56
C LEU A 861 14.96 27.88 2.60
N VAL A 862 14.41 28.23 3.77
CA VAL A 862 14.22 27.30 4.91
C VAL A 862 12.75 27.22 5.31
N HIS A 863 12.20 26.01 5.23
CA HIS A 863 10.77 25.72 5.46
C HIS A 863 10.36 25.82 6.95
N GLY A 864 9.06 25.71 7.21
CA GLY A 864 8.50 25.71 8.58
C GLY A 864 8.36 24.31 9.20
N LEU A 865 7.85 24.25 10.43
CA LEU A 865 7.61 22.99 11.15
C LEU A 865 6.67 22.08 10.34
N LEU A 866 7.03 20.79 10.23
CA LEU A 866 6.36 19.77 9.39
C LEU A 866 6.44 20.02 7.87
N GLY A 867 7.12 21.08 7.43
CA GLY A 867 7.34 21.38 6.02
C GLY A 867 8.53 20.62 5.41
N SER A 868 8.81 20.94 4.14
CA SER A 868 10.03 20.50 3.46
C SER A 868 10.47 21.53 2.41
N SER A 869 11.60 21.29 1.75
CA SER A 869 12.04 22.09 0.60
C SER A 869 10.97 22.25 -0.49
N ALA A 870 10.01 21.32 -0.56
CA ALA A 870 8.92 21.36 -1.55
C ALA A 870 8.03 22.60 -1.38
N ASP A 871 7.84 23.10 -0.15
CA ASP A 871 6.95 24.23 0.18
C ASP A 871 7.22 25.45 -0.71
N TRP A 872 8.48 25.68 -1.06
CA TRP A 872 8.93 26.80 -1.89
C TRP A 872 8.64 26.66 -3.40
N LEU A 873 8.09 25.51 -3.81
CA LEU A 873 7.85 25.12 -5.21
C LEU A 873 6.37 24.77 -5.51
N LEU A 874 5.54 24.49 -4.51
CA LEU A 874 4.24 23.81 -4.69
C LEU A 874 3.23 24.57 -5.55
N ILE A 875 3.27 25.91 -5.54
CA ILE A 875 2.34 26.74 -6.31
C ILE A 875 2.82 27.02 -7.76
N GLY A 876 3.83 26.27 -8.21
CA GLY A 876 4.30 26.27 -9.59
C GLY A 876 5.14 27.48 -10.00
N PRO A 877 5.68 27.49 -11.25
CA PRO A 877 6.66 28.46 -11.70
C PRO A 877 6.11 29.87 -11.92
N GLY A 878 4.79 30.05 -11.89
CA GLY A 878 4.14 31.35 -11.98
C GLY A 878 4.31 32.18 -10.71
N ASP A 879 4.23 31.55 -9.54
CA ASP A 879 4.10 32.25 -8.26
C ASP A 879 5.06 31.78 -7.16
N ALA A 880 5.59 30.55 -7.20
CA ALA A 880 6.41 30.04 -6.11
C ALA A 880 7.78 30.74 -6.06
N LEU A 881 8.22 31.14 -4.86
CA LEU A 881 9.42 31.96 -4.66
C LEU A 881 10.68 31.30 -5.24
N GLY A 882 10.83 29.98 -5.10
CA GLY A 882 12.00 29.25 -5.63
C GLY A 882 12.15 29.44 -7.14
N TYR A 883 11.06 29.27 -7.89
CA TYR A 883 11.05 29.50 -9.34
C TYR A 883 11.24 30.98 -9.70
N GLN A 884 10.65 31.92 -8.95
CA GLN A 884 10.82 33.34 -9.24
C GLN A 884 12.28 33.78 -9.09
N LEU A 885 12.98 33.30 -8.07
CA LEU A 885 14.40 33.58 -7.85
C LEU A 885 15.28 32.93 -8.93
N ALA A 886 15.05 31.64 -9.23
CA ALA A 886 15.79 30.92 -10.26
C ALA A 886 15.61 31.57 -11.65
N LYS A 887 14.38 32.00 -11.98
CA LYS A 887 14.06 32.74 -13.22
C LYS A 887 14.82 34.07 -13.33
N LEU A 888 15.15 34.70 -12.21
CA LEU A 888 15.92 35.93 -12.15
C LEU A 888 17.44 35.71 -12.12
N GLY A 889 17.90 34.46 -12.21
CA GLY A 889 19.32 34.12 -12.29
C GLY A 889 20.01 33.90 -10.95
N TYR A 890 19.27 33.90 -9.83
CA TYR A 890 19.82 33.52 -8.53
C TYR A 890 20.14 32.01 -8.48
N ASP A 891 21.16 31.67 -7.71
CA ASP A 891 21.43 30.28 -7.32
C ASP A 891 20.62 29.94 -6.06
N VAL A 892 19.61 29.07 -6.19
CA VAL A 892 18.59 28.87 -5.15
C VAL A 892 18.81 27.53 -4.47
N TRP A 893 19.01 27.58 -3.16
CA TRP A 893 19.22 26.43 -2.30
C TRP A 893 18.01 26.22 -1.39
N LEU A 894 17.46 25.01 -1.41
CA LEU A 894 16.25 24.62 -0.69
C LEU A 894 16.65 23.67 0.44
N ALA A 895 16.56 24.16 1.67
CA ALA A 895 16.98 23.42 2.86
C ALA A 895 15.99 22.32 3.23
N ASN A 896 16.50 21.22 3.79
CA ASN A 896 15.72 20.27 4.58
C ASN A 896 16.45 19.99 5.89
N THR A 897 15.75 20.16 7.01
CA THR A 897 16.32 19.96 8.35
C THR A 897 16.09 18.54 8.86
N ARG A 898 16.91 18.11 9.82
CA ARG A 898 16.90 16.77 10.40
C ARG A 898 15.48 16.29 10.76
N GLY A 899 15.19 15.03 10.46
CA GLY A 899 13.91 14.37 10.78
C GLY A 899 12.80 14.56 9.76
N ASN A 900 12.86 15.58 8.90
CA ASN A 900 11.89 15.75 7.81
C ASN A 900 12.08 14.66 6.73
N ARG A 901 11.14 14.53 5.78
CA ARG A 901 11.14 13.55 4.68
C ARG A 901 12.50 13.32 3.99
N TYR A 902 13.28 14.38 3.74
CA TYR A 902 14.50 14.32 2.94
C TYR A 902 15.78 14.23 3.80
N SER A 903 15.66 14.26 5.13
CA SER A 903 16.79 14.33 6.07
C SER A 903 16.64 13.33 7.22
N ARG A 904 16.37 12.05 6.87
CA ARG A 904 16.13 10.93 7.81
C ARG A 904 17.33 9.98 7.98
N GLN A 905 18.54 10.47 7.75
CA GLN A 905 19.75 9.66 7.81
C GLN A 905 20.70 10.22 8.87
N HIS A 906 21.49 9.33 9.47
CA HIS A 906 22.51 9.67 10.45
C HIS A 906 23.70 8.70 10.31
N LEU A 907 24.92 9.11 10.70
CA LEU A 907 26.14 8.30 10.58
C LEU A 907 26.08 7.00 11.40
N ARG A 908 25.32 7.00 12.50
CA ARG A 908 25.28 5.89 13.48
C ARG A 908 23.89 5.48 13.98
N LEU A 909 22.86 6.28 13.72
CA LEU A 909 21.53 6.12 14.32
C LEU A 909 20.49 5.89 13.22
N SER A 910 19.47 5.10 13.52
CA SER A 910 18.34 4.83 12.62
C SER A 910 17.12 5.66 13.04
N PRO A 911 16.24 6.08 12.11
CA PRO A 911 14.94 6.69 12.46
C PRO A 911 14.01 5.84 13.32
N ASN A 912 14.31 4.55 13.52
CA ASN A 912 13.60 3.69 14.47
C ASN A 912 14.13 3.81 15.90
N ASP A 913 15.31 4.42 16.10
CA ASP A 913 15.92 4.61 17.41
C ASP A 913 15.36 5.88 18.06
N ALA A 914 14.95 5.79 19.33
CA ALA A 914 14.49 6.96 20.07
C ALA A 914 15.57 8.07 20.14
N ALA A 915 16.86 7.68 20.17
CA ALA A 915 17.98 8.58 20.17
C ALA A 915 18.08 9.43 18.89
N PHE A 916 17.64 8.92 17.74
CA PHE A 916 17.61 9.68 16.49
C PHE A 916 16.65 10.88 16.56
N TRP A 917 15.60 10.80 17.37
CA TRP A 917 14.57 11.84 17.51
C TRP A 917 14.80 12.77 18.71
N ASN A 918 15.95 12.64 19.38
CA ASN A 918 16.26 13.40 20.58
C ASN A 918 16.89 14.76 20.25
N PHE A 919 16.19 15.59 19.48
CA PHE A 919 16.61 16.94 19.10
C PHE A 919 15.42 17.91 19.12
N THR A 920 15.72 19.21 19.08
CA THR A 920 14.76 20.29 18.91
C THR A 920 15.20 21.26 17.81
N TRP A 921 14.44 22.34 17.59
CA TRP A 921 14.88 23.46 16.75
C TRP A 921 16.18 24.15 17.24
N HIS A 922 16.61 23.90 18.49
CA HIS A 922 17.94 24.32 18.94
C HIS A 922 19.04 23.67 18.09
N GLU A 923 19.04 22.34 18.00
CA GLU A 923 20.03 21.59 17.23
C GLU A 923 19.94 21.90 15.73
N LYS A 924 18.75 22.18 15.19
CA LYS A 924 18.59 22.67 13.82
C LYS A 924 19.34 24.00 13.59
N GLY A 925 19.20 24.96 14.51
CA GLY A 925 19.91 26.24 14.44
C GLY A 925 21.43 26.13 14.66
N ILE A 926 21.88 25.20 15.51
CA ILE A 926 23.30 25.06 15.88
C ILE A 926 24.09 24.14 14.95
N TYR A 927 23.46 23.15 14.31
CA TYR A 927 24.15 22.16 13.48
C TYR A 927 23.67 22.12 12.04
N ASP A 928 22.35 22.19 11.80
CA ASP A 928 21.82 22.03 10.43
C ASP A 928 22.12 23.27 9.58
N LEU A 929 21.74 24.46 10.06
CA LEU A 929 21.97 25.71 9.31
C LEU A 929 23.46 25.95 9.05
N PRO A 930 24.37 25.88 10.05
CA PRO A 930 25.80 25.91 9.84
C PRO A 930 26.33 25.00 8.74
N ALA A 931 25.99 23.70 8.80
CA ALA A 931 26.48 22.71 7.83
C ALA A 931 26.01 23.04 6.40
N MET A 932 24.75 23.47 6.24
CA MET A 932 24.22 23.86 4.94
C MET A 932 24.87 25.15 4.42
N ILE A 933 25.03 26.18 5.26
CA ILE A 933 25.62 27.46 4.85
C ILE A 933 27.07 27.27 4.40
N ASP A 934 27.86 26.49 5.15
CA ASP A 934 29.25 26.21 4.82
C ASP A 934 29.35 25.44 3.51
N PHE A 935 28.53 24.39 3.36
CA PHE A 935 28.45 23.64 2.11
C PHE A 935 28.09 24.50 0.89
N ILE A 936 27.18 25.45 1.05
CA ILE A 936 26.78 26.38 -0.01
C ILE A 936 27.96 27.30 -0.36
N LEU A 937 28.59 27.93 0.64
CA LEU A 937 29.71 28.84 0.43
C LEU A 937 30.91 28.13 -0.23
N ASP A 938 31.19 26.89 0.16
CA ASP A 938 32.28 26.09 -0.41
C ASP A 938 32.04 25.71 -1.88
N ASN A 939 30.78 25.38 -2.23
CA ASN A 939 30.40 24.99 -3.58
C ASN A 939 30.16 26.17 -4.53
N THR A 940 29.69 27.30 -4.03
CA THR A 940 29.31 28.46 -4.86
C THR A 940 30.38 29.54 -4.88
N ARG A 941 31.24 29.60 -3.85
CA ARG A 941 32.35 30.55 -3.68
C ARG A 941 31.99 31.98 -4.08
N PRO A 942 30.92 32.58 -3.50
CA PRO A 942 30.53 33.94 -3.84
C PRO A 942 31.65 34.90 -3.43
N ALA A 943 31.92 35.92 -4.25
CA ALA A 943 33.01 36.88 -3.99
C ALA A 943 32.91 37.58 -2.63
N ALA A 944 31.67 37.79 -2.15
CA ALA A 944 31.42 38.40 -0.84
C ALA A 944 31.55 37.43 0.35
N GLY A 945 31.68 36.11 0.11
CA GLY A 945 31.66 35.09 1.16
C GLY A 945 30.33 35.04 1.94
N GLN A 946 29.24 35.51 1.34
CA GLN A 946 27.94 35.70 1.98
C GLN A 946 26.79 35.12 1.15
N ILE A 947 25.68 34.81 1.82
CA ILE A 947 24.42 34.39 1.21
C ILE A 947 23.23 35.24 1.67
N TYR A 948 22.12 35.15 0.96
CA TYR A 948 20.81 35.62 1.43
C TYR A 948 20.06 34.50 2.15
N TYR A 949 19.35 34.85 3.23
CA TYR A 949 18.56 33.90 4.02
C TYR A 949 17.08 34.24 3.99
N ILE A 950 16.22 33.26 3.71
CA ILE A 950 14.77 33.42 3.78
C ILE A 950 14.18 32.25 4.57
N GLY A 951 13.63 32.53 5.74
CA GLY A 951 13.03 31.53 6.61
C GLY A 951 11.53 31.74 6.77
N HIS A 952 10.77 30.65 6.86
CA HIS A 952 9.35 30.67 7.19
C HIS A 952 9.08 29.91 8.50
N SER A 953 8.31 30.51 9.41
CA SER A 953 7.88 29.85 10.66
C SER A 953 9.07 29.30 11.46
N GLU A 954 9.15 27.99 11.75
CA GLU A 954 10.30 27.36 12.41
C GLU A 954 11.65 27.67 11.73
N GLY A 955 11.72 27.80 10.40
CA GLY A 955 12.95 28.21 9.72
C GLY A 955 13.44 29.60 10.14
N THR A 956 12.58 30.46 10.69
CA THR A 956 13.02 31.71 11.35
C THR A 956 13.51 31.48 12.78
N THR A 957 12.95 30.50 13.48
CA THR A 957 13.37 30.10 14.82
C THR A 957 14.80 29.59 14.76
N ASP A 958 15.08 28.67 13.84
CA ASP A 958 16.41 28.11 13.58
C ASP A 958 17.43 29.24 13.29
N TYR A 959 17.03 30.21 12.47
CA TYR A 959 17.83 31.40 12.16
C TYR A 959 18.17 32.21 13.40
N PHE A 960 17.18 32.57 14.22
CA PHE A 960 17.42 33.37 15.41
C PHE A 960 18.17 32.60 16.50
N VAL A 961 18.06 31.27 16.56
CA VAL A 961 18.96 30.45 17.38
C VAL A 961 20.40 30.58 16.89
N MET A 962 20.63 30.36 15.60
CA MET A 962 21.96 30.43 15.00
C MET A 962 22.60 31.80 15.21
N THR A 963 21.93 32.89 14.85
CA THR A 963 22.51 34.24 14.93
C THR A 963 22.65 34.77 16.35
N SER A 964 21.85 34.28 17.30
CA SER A 964 22.00 34.66 18.71
C SER A 964 23.07 33.84 19.44
N SER A 965 23.44 32.67 18.91
CA SER A 965 24.34 31.71 19.58
C SER A 965 25.70 31.58 18.90
N LEU A 966 25.78 31.78 17.58
CA LEU A 966 26.97 31.55 16.77
C LEU A 966 27.39 32.84 16.05
N ALA A 967 28.28 33.61 16.68
CA ALA A 967 28.69 34.92 16.18
C ALA A 967 29.36 34.88 14.80
N GLU A 968 29.99 33.75 14.43
CA GLU A 968 30.67 33.60 13.14
C GLU A 968 29.72 33.59 11.94
N TYR A 969 28.53 33.00 12.09
CA TYR A 969 27.56 32.86 10.99
C TYR A 969 26.85 34.17 10.68
N LYS A 970 26.86 35.12 11.62
CA LYS A 970 26.34 36.48 11.38
C LYS A 970 27.03 37.16 10.20
N ARG A 971 28.34 36.93 10.03
CA ARG A 971 29.13 37.52 8.94
C ARG A 971 28.92 36.82 7.60
N LYS A 972 28.36 35.60 7.60
CA LYS A 972 28.06 34.78 6.41
C LYS A 972 26.68 35.09 5.80
N ILE A 973 25.80 35.78 6.54
CA ILE A 973 24.49 36.20 6.06
C ILE A 973 24.51 37.69 5.74
N ARG A 974 24.18 38.03 4.49
CA ARG A 974 24.15 39.43 4.03
C ARG A 974 22.88 40.16 4.48
N LEU A 975 21.73 39.54 4.24
CA LEU A 975 20.40 40.06 4.51
C LEU A 975 19.45 38.86 4.71
N ALA A 976 18.58 38.98 5.71
CA ALA A 976 17.58 37.95 6.01
C ALA A 976 16.14 38.45 5.85
N HIS A 977 15.25 37.58 5.41
CA HIS A 977 13.80 37.80 5.39
C HIS A 977 13.13 36.74 6.29
N ALA A 978 12.55 37.17 7.40
CA ALA A 978 11.85 36.32 8.35
C ALA A 978 10.33 36.40 8.12
N LEU A 979 9.75 35.30 7.63
CA LEU A 979 8.32 35.18 7.33
C LEU A 979 7.60 34.46 8.47
N ALA A 980 6.60 35.09 9.07
CA ALA A 980 5.83 34.58 10.21
C ALA A 980 6.72 34.02 11.35
N PRO A 981 7.54 34.87 12.00
CA PRO A 981 8.61 34.40 12.87
C PRO A 981 8.14 33.71 14.16
N ALA A 982 8.47 32.42 14.32
CA ALA A 982 8.00 31.55 15.40
C ALA A 982 8.83 31.61 16.69
N VAL A 983 9.25 32.82 17.10
CA VAL A 983 10.15 33.05 18.25
C VAL A 983 9.40 33.09 19.58
N LEU A 984 8.25 33.76 19.64
CA LEU A 984 7.39 33.88 20.83
C LEU A 984 5.97 33.41 20.50
N LEU A 985 5.38 32.56 21.36
CA LEU A 985 4.09 31.89 21.09
C LEU A 985 3.08 31.96 22.25
N ASN A 986 3.28 32.79 23.27
CA ASN A 986 2.39 32.89 24.44
C ASN A 986 1.05 33.61 24.18
N SER A 987 0.63 33.75 22.92
CA SER A 987 -0.64 34.39 22.51
C SER A 987 -1.25 33.67 21.30
N VAL A 988 -0.97 32.37 21.15
CA VAL A 988 -1.57 31.50 20.12
C VAL A 988 -3.10 31.51 20.28
N ARG A 989 -3.79 31.54 19.15
CA ARG A 989 -5.27 31.53 19.06
C ARG A 989 -5.81 30.31 18.34
N SER A 990 -4.95 29.48 17.75
CA SER A 990 -5.37 28.28 17.04
C SER A 990 -6.07 27.31 17.98
N PRO A 991 -7.36 26.98 17.77
CA PRO A 991 -8.08 26.00 18.59
C PRO A 991 -7.39 24.63 18.62
N LEU A 992 -6.79 24.23 17.50
CA LEU A 992 -6.07 22.95 17.40
C LEU A 992 -4.82 22.94 18.28
N LEU A 993 -4.01 24.00 18.21
CA LEU A 993 -2.82 24.11 19.05
C LEU A 993 -3.18 24.31 20.53
N MET A 994 -4.23 25.07 20.84
CA MET A 994 -4.71 25.25 22.21
C MET A 994 -5.18 23.92 22.82
N SER A 995 -5.95 23.13 22.08
CA SER A 995 -6.36 21.79 22.52
C SER A 995 -5.16 20.87 22.75
N LEU A 996 -4.15 20.89 21.85
CA LEU A 996 -2.92 20.12 22.05
C LEU A 996 -2.12 20.60 23.26
N THR A 997 -2.06 21.91 23.52
CA THR A 997 -1.37 22.47 24.69
C THR A 997 -2.08 22.15 26.00
N ASP A 998 -3.41 22.20 26.01
CA ASP A 998 -4.22 21.91 27.20
C ASP A 998 -4.12 20.43 27.60
N ASN A 999 -4.00 19.55 26.60
CA ASN A 999 -3.86 18.11 26.80
C ASN A 999 -2.39 17.63 26.88
N ALA A 1000 -1.41 18.52 26.76
CA ALA A 1000 0.01 18.15 26.71
C ALA A 1000 0.49 17.43 27.99
N GLN A 1001 -0.09 17.75 29.15
CA GLN A 1001 0.23 17.08 30.42
C GLN A 1001 -0.11 15.59 30.41
N PHE A 1002 -1.04 15.16 29.56
CA PHE A 1002 -1.40 13.75 29.38
C PHE A 1002 -0.66 13.12 28.20
N LEU A 1003 -0.55 13.84 27.08
CA LEU A 1003 0.07 13.34 25.85
C LEU A 1003 1.59 13.11 26.00
N ILE A 1004 2.29 13.95 26.76
CA ILE A 1004 3.75 13.84 26.92
C ILE A 1004 4.14 12.59 27.73
N PRO A 1005 3.53 12.29 28.90
CA PRO A 1005 3.77 11.02 29.60
C PRO A 1005 3.33 9.80 28.79
N PHE A 1006 2.20 9.87 28.09
CA PHE A 1006 1.73 8.78 27.22
C PHE A 1006 2.74 8.46 26.11
N ALA A 1007 3.29 9.48 25.44
CA ALA A 1007 4.30 9.28 24.41
C ALA A 1007 5.60 8.68 24.99
N LYS A 1008 6.01 9.13 26.18
CA LYS A 1008 7.16 8.55 26.90
C LYS A 1008 6.95 7.08 27.29
N THR A 1009 5.73 6.67 27.64
CA THR A 1009 5.42 5.27 28.02
C THR A 1009 5.19 4.35 26.82
N THR A 1010 4.76 4.89 25.69
CA THR A 1010 4.48 4.14 24.44
C THR A 1010 5.62 4.18 23.43
N ASN A 1011 6.73 4.85 23.76
CA ASN A 1011 7.90 5.04 22.91
C ASN A 1011 7.59 5.73 21.55
N VAL A 1012 6.59 6.63 21.55
CA VAL A 1012 6.25 7.45 20.38
C VAL A 1012 7.19 8.67 20.36
N VAL A 1013 8.08 8.70 19.38
CA VAL A 1013 9.16 9.71 19.30
C VAL A 1013 9.04 10.67 18.10
N GLU A 1014 8.26 10.27 17.08
CA GLU A 1014 8.00 11.04 15.87
C GLU A 1014 6.56 11.55 15.86
N PHE A 1015 6.39 12.85 15.59
CA PHE A 1015 5.09 13.49 15.46
C PHE A 1015 4.72 13.64 13.97
N MET A 1016 3.50 13.23 13.62
CA MET A 1016 2.96 13.26 12.25
C MET A 1016 3.93 12.71 11.19
N LYS A 1017 4.36 11.46 11.40
CA LYS A 1017 5.25 10.71 10.51
C LYS A 1017 4.77 10.73 9.06
N TRP A 1018 5.60 11.24 8.15
CA TRP A 1018 5.30 11.24 6.72
C TRP A 1018 5.27 9.81 6.15
N SER A 1019 4.27 9.53 5.30
CA SER A 1019 4.22 8.33 4.46
C SER A 1019 3.53 8.62 3.13
N GLU A 1020 3.90 7.91 2.07
CA GLU A 1020 3.24 8.04 0.75
C GLU A 1020 1.75 7.71 0.80
N GLN A 1021 1.38 6.72 1.63
CA GLN A 1021 -0.02 6.35 1.86
C GLN A 1021 -0.81 7.48 2.51
N GLN A 1022 -0.22 8.19 3.49
CA GLN A 1022 -0.81 9.37 4.10
C GLN A 1022 -0.88 10.55 3.10
N SER A 1023 0.18 10.79 2.31
CA SER A 1023 0.21 11.84 1.29
C SER A 1023 -0.91 11.67 0.26
N GLY A 1024 -1.04 10.48 -0.32
CA GLY A 1024 -2.11 10.17 -1.28
C GLY A 1024 -3.51 10.25 -0.65
N MET A 1025 -3.65 9.81 0.60
CA MET A 1025 -4.89 9.92 1.36
C MET A 1025 -5.28 11.37 1.63
N LEU A 1026 -4.35 12.19 2.16
CA LEU A 1026 -4.58 13.61 2.41
C LEU A 1026 -4.90 14.36 1.11
N GLN A 1027 -4.16 14.12 0.02
CA GLN A 1027 -4.47 14.70 -1.29
C GLN A 1027 -5.88 14.33 -1.77
N THR A 1028 -6.33 13.10 -1.52
CA THR A 1028 -7.67 12.62 -1.90
C THR A 1028 -8.75 13.23 -1.00
N MET A 1029 -8.46 13.48 0.28
CA MET A 1029 -9.33 14.15 1.24
C MET A 1029 -9.44 15.68 1.02
N CYS A 1030 -8.59 16.26 0.16
CA CYS A 1030 -8.60 17.69 -0.18
C CYS A 1030 -9.04 17.94 -1.65
N PRO A 1031 -10.28 17.63 -2.05
CA PRO A 1031 -10.71 17.78 -3.45
C PRO A 1031 -10.68 19.26 -3.88
N PRO A 1032 -10.07 19.60 -5.03
CA PRO A 1032 -9.86 20.98 -5.43
C PRO A 1032 -11.15 21.75 -5.76
N GLU A 1033 -12.25 21.07 -6.07
CA GLU A 1033 -13.48 21.71 -6.56
C GLU A 1033 -14.63 21.75 -5.53
N SER A 1034 -14.41 21.31 -4.28
CA SER A 1034 -15.45 21.30 -3.25
C SER A 1034 -15.61 22.64 -2.53
N LYS A 1035 -16.85 23.15 -2.46
CA LYS A 1035 -17.22 24.35 -1.67
C LYS A 1035 -17.01 24.20 -0.15
N ARG A 1036 -16.83 22.97 0.35
CA ARG A 1036 -16.49 22.66 1.76
C ARG A 1036 -15.31 21.68 1.79
N ASN A 1037 -14.15 22.13 1.31
CA ASN A 1037 -12.93 21.33 1.33
C ASN A 1037 -12.50 21.09 2.80
N PRO A 1038 -12.44 19.83 3.28
CA PRO A 1038 -12.11 19.50 4.67
C PRO A 1038 -10.74 20.05 5.09
N CYS A 1039 -9.80 20.10 4.17
CA CYS A 1039 -8.45 20.57 4.41
C CYS A 1039 -8.39 22.09 4.51
N VAL A 1040 -9.23 22.80 3.76
CA VAL A 1040 -9.44 24.23 3.99
C VAL A 1040 -9.96 24.46 5.40
N VAL A 1041 -10.94 23.68 5.87
CA VAL A 1041 -11.47 23.80 7.24
C VAL A 1041 -10.39 23.50 8.31
N VAL A 1042 -9.56 22.47 8.10
CA VAL A 1042 -8.44 22.15 9.02
C VAL A 1042 -7.41 23.28 9.02
N LEU A 1043 -7.02 23.78 7.84
CA LEU A 1043 -6.08 24.89 7.72
C LEU A 1043 -6.64 26.19 8.32
N GLU A 1044 -7.94 26.44 8.21
CA GLU A 1044 -8.60 27.59 8.84
C GLU A 1044 -8.59 27.49 10.37
N ASN A 1045 -8.81 26.29 10.92
CA ASN A 1045 -8.70 26.05 12.36
C ASN A 1045 -7.24 26.07 12.87
N LEU A 1046 -6.28 25.80 12.00
CA LEU A 1046 -4.85 25.84 12.35
C LEU A 1046 -4.28 27.25 12.23
N PHE A 1047 -4.47 27.93 11.10
CA PHE A 1047 -3.82 29.20 10.75
C PHE A 1047 -4.71 30.43 10.92
N GLY A 1048 -6.03 30.25 10.94
CA GLY A 1048 -7.05 31.29 10.93
C GLY A 1048 -7.90 31.28 9.66
N PRO A 1049 -9.13 31.81 9.69
CA PRO A 1049 -10.05 31.79 8.55
C PRO A 1049 -9.61 32.77 7.45
N ASN A 1050 -9.35 32.26 6.23
CA ASN A 1050 -9.11 33.07 5.03
C ASN A 1050 -9.37 32.27 3.73
N PRO A 1051 -10.61 31.82 3.49
CA PRO A 1051 -10.92 30.91 2.38
C PRO A 1051 -10.68 31.58 1.01
N ASP A 1052 -10.80 32.91 0.94
CA ASP A 1052 -10.65 33.70 -0.28
C ASP A 1052 -9.21 33.69 -0.82
N ALA A 1053 -8.21 33.50 0.04
CA ALA A 1053 -6.80 33.54 -0.33
C ALA A 1053 -6.25 32.20 -0.80
N LEU A 1054 -6.88 31.09 -0.43
CA LEU A 1054 -6.38 29.75 -0.69
C LEU A 1054 -6.74 29.27 -2.10
N ASP A 1055 -5.74 28.74 -2.80
CA ASP A 1055 -5.95 27.88 -3.97
C ASP A 1055 -6.09 26.44 -3.49
N THR A 1056 -7.22 25.84 -3.78
CA THR A 1056 -7.52 24.46 -3.40
C THR A 1056 -6.59 23.46 -4.08
N ASN A 1057 -6.05 23.78 -5.27
CA ASN A 1057 -4.98 23.00 -5.91
C ASN A 1057 -3.66 23.15 -5.14
N ALA A 1058 -3.33 24.35 -4.66
CA ALA A 1058 -2.16 24.58 -3.82
C ALA A 1058 -2.28 23.91 -2.44
N VAL A 1059 -3.48 23.91 -1.85
CA VAL A 1059 -3.79 23.18 -0.61
C VAL A 1059 -3.62 21.68 -0.83
N GLN A 1060 -4.14 21.14 -1.93
CA GLN A 1060 -3.96 19.73 -2.28
C GLN A 1060 -2.48 19.38 -2.50
N ALA A 1061 -1.73 20.23 -3.20
CA ALA A 1061 -0.28 20.06 -3.36
C ALA A 1061 0.44 20.10 -1.99
N LEU A 1062 0.09 21.05 -1.12
CA LEU A 1062 0.66 21.20 0.22
C LEU A 1062 0.44 19.96 1.08
N VAL A 1063 -0.78 19.44 1.14
CA VAL A 1063 -1.06 18.26 1.98
C VAL A 1063 -0.42 16.96 1.45
N GLY A 1064 0.05 16.94 0.20
CA GLY A 1064 0.85 15.84 -0.34
C GLY A 1064 2.31 15.85 0.11
N HIS A 1065 2.82 17.00 0.54
CA HIS A 1065 4.20 17.15 0.95
C HIS A 1065 4.34 17.55 2.43
N CYS A 1066 3.25 17.91 3.09
CA CYS A 1066 3.15 18.29 4.50
C CYS A 1066 1.95 17.56 5.15
N PRO A 1067 2.09 16.90 6.31
CA PRO A 1067 3.24 16.93 7.20
C PRO A 1067 4.39 16.00 6.78
N SER A 1068 5.62 16.50 6.89
CA SER A 1068 6.89 15.85 6.52
C SER A 1068 7.57 15.12 7.71
N GLY A 1069 6.89 15.05 8.87
CA GLY A 1069 7.43 14.52 10.13
C GLY A 1069 8.23 15.55 10.93
N ALA A 1070 8.16 15.46 12.27
CA ALA A 1070 8.94 16.26 13.22
C ALA A 1070 9.26 15.46 14.49
N ALA A 1071 10.30 15.84 15.23
CA ALA A 1071 10.57 15.22 16.53
C ALA A 1071 9.50 15.63 17.54
N LEU A 1072 8.99 14.68 18.33
CA LEU A 1072 8.03 15.03 19.38
C LEU A 1072 8.63 16.00 20.41
N LYS A 1073 9.95 15.93 20.62
CA LYS A 1073 10.69 16.84 21.50
C LYS A 1073 10.63 18.30 21.02
N GLU A 1074 10.49 18.57 19.72
CA GLU A 1074 10.27 19.92 19.18
C GLU A 1074 8.92 20.49 19.62
N ILE A 1075 7.87 19.67 19.58
CA ILE A 1075 6.52 20.05 20.03
C ILE A 1075 6.55 20.38 21.53
N GLN A 1076 7.28 19.58 22.31
CA GLN A 1076 7.50 19.84 23.74
C GLN A 1076 8.26 21.15 23.97
N HIS A 1077 9.26 21.45 23.13
CA HIS A 1077 10.01 22.69 23.22
C HIS A 1077 9.12 23.90 22.96
N TYR A 1078 8.31 23.88 21.89
CA TYR A 1078 7.34 24.96 21.65
C TYR A 1078 6.31 25.10 22.77
N TYR A 1079 5.87 23.99 23.38
CA TYR A 1079 5.01 24.05 24.57
C TYR A 1079 5.67 24.84 25.72
N GLN A 1080 6.98 24.64 25.98
CA GLN A 1080 7.70 25.41 26.99
C GLN A 1080 7.75 26.92 26.66
N ILE A 1081 7.86 27.28 25.38
CA ILE A 1081 7.84 28.69 24.94
C ILE A 1081 6.44 29.29 25.06
N ILE A 1082 5.37 28.53 24.74
CA ILE A 1082 3.98 28.96 24.89
C ILE A 1082 3.67 29.26 26.36
N GLN A 1083 4.10 28.37 27.27
CA GLN A 1083 3.86 28.51 28.71
C GLN A 1083 4.70 29.63 29.35
N SER A 1084 5.99 29.68 29.05
CA SER A 1084 6.91 30.65 29.67
C SER A 1084 6.86 32.04 29.03
N GLY A 1085 6.54 32.13 27.74
CA GLY A 1085 6.65 33.35 26.95
C GLY A 1085 8.10 33.86 26.81
N VAL A 1086 9.09 32.98 27.00
CA VAL A 1086 10.53 33.25 26.95
C VAL A 1086 11.17 32.40 25.86
N PHE A 1087 11.95 33.02 24.98
CA PHE A 1087 12.72 32.31 23.94
C PHE A 1087 14.04 31.79 24.50
N ARG A 1088 14.15 30.48 24.74
CA ARG A 1088 15.28 29.83 25.43
C ARG A 1088 15.49 28.38 24.96
N PRO A 1089 16.66 27.76 25.21
CA PRO A 1089 16.87 26.34 24.94
C PRO A 1089 15.97 25.41 25.76
N TYR A 1090 15.85 24.15 25.33
CA TYR A 1090 14.96 23.16 25.93
C TYR A 1090 15.36 22.84 27.36
N GLN A 1091 14.38 22.83 28.27
CA GLN A 1091 14.61 22.54 29.68
C GLN A 1091 14.13 21.10 30.01
N GLU A 1092 15.05 20.19 30.32
CA GLU A 1092 14.72 18.77 30.60
C GLU A 1092 13.92 18.57 31.91
N ASN A 1093 14.33 19.24 33.01
CA ASN A 1093 13.69 19.13 34.33
C ASN A 1093 13.34 20.51 34.90
N SER A 1094 12.21 20.60 35.61
CA SER A 1094 11.75 21.84 36.26
C SER A 1094 12.60 22.27 37.46
N VAL A 1095 13.46 21.38 37.98
CA VAL A 1095 14.17 21.54 39.26
C VAL A 1095 15.67 21.81 39.09
N ASP A 1096 16.27 21.48 37.94
CA ASP A 1096 17.71 21.59 37.71
C ASP A 1096 18.05 22.68 36.69
N ARG A 1097 18.79 23.71 37.15
CA ARG A 1097 19.42 24.81 36.40
C ARG A 1097 18.49 25.65 35.51
N ILE A 1098 18.35 26.93 35.84
CA ILE A 1098 17.72 27.93 34.97
C ILE A 1098 18.54 28.03 33.67
N VAL A 1099 17.97 27.58 32.56
CA VAL A 1099 18.55 27.73 31.23
C VAL A 1099 18.45 29.20 30.79
N VAL A 1100 19.58 29.79 30.37
CA VAL A 1100 19.67 31.19 29.97
C VAL A 1100 18.91 31.41 28.64
N PRO A 1101 18.03 32.44 28.55
CA PRO A 1101 17.35 32.79 27.30
C PRO A 1101 18.33 33.20 26.19
N TYR A 1102 17.94 33.02 24.94
CA TYR A 1102 18.75 33.48 23.81
C TYR A 1102 18.87 35.00 23.81
N ASN A 1103 20.08 35.51 23.60
CA ASN A 1103 20.32 36.94 23.48
C ASN A 1103 19.96 37.43 22.07
N LEU A 1104 18.68 37.74 21.85
CA LEU A 1104 18.20 38.25 20.55
C LEU A 1104 18.90 39.54 20.12
N SER A 1105 19.38 40.36 21.06
CA SER A 1105 20.14 41.57 20.73
C SER A 1105 21.51 41.26 20.10
N ALA A 1106 22.01 40.03 20.22
CA ALA A 1106 23.23 39.59 19.53
C ALA A 1106 23.01 39.27 18.04
N SER A 1107 21.77 39.07 17.61
CA SER A 1107 21.38 38.81 16.22
C SER A 1107 21.31 40.12 15.43
N ASP A 1108 22.47 40.69 15.08
CA ASP A 1108 22.67 42.00 14.43
C ASP A 1108 22.71 42.00 12.89
N VAL A 1109 22.49 40.85 12.24
CA VAL A 1109 22.37 40.71 10.76
C VAL A 1109 21.11 41.41 10.22
N PRO A 1110 21.21 42.38 9.29
CA PRO A 1110 20.04 43.11 8.79
C PRO A 1110 18.87 42.20 8.40
N VAL A 1111 17.67 42.48 8.93
CA VAL A 1111 16.51 41.60 8.77
C VAL A 1111 15.24 42.36 8.38
N HIS A 1112 14.49 41.78 7.44
CA HIS A 1112 13.13 42.19 7.10
C HIS A 1112 12.15 41.19 7.73
N ILE A 1113 11.14 41.69 8.44
CA ILE A 1113 10.19 40.87 9.20
C ILE A 1113 8.79 41.08 8.63
N TYR A 1114 8.17 39.97 8.21
CA TYR A 1114 6.83 39.94 7.64
C TYR A 1114 5.91 39.06 8.48
N TYR A 1115 4.70 39.54 8.78
CA TYR A 1115 3.73 38.81 9.59
C TYR A 1115 2.28 39.03 9.12
N GLY A 1116 1.40 38.07 9.40
CA GLY A 1116 -0.04 38.16 9.09
C GLY A 1116 -0.82 38.82 10.22
N MET A 1117 -1.84 39.61 9.90
CA MET A 1117 -2.70 40.23 10.92
C MET A 1117 -3.73 39.25 11.52
N ASN A 1118 -4.05 38.17 10.81
CA ASN A 1118 -4.95 37.09 11.24
C ASN A 1118 -4.18 35.77 11.43
N ASP A 1119 -2.89 35.83 11.73
CA ASP A 1119 -2.11 34.63 12.02
C ASP A 1119 -2.46 34.12 13.43
N TRP A 1120 -3.10 32.94 13.48
CA TRP A 1120 -3.54 32.31 14.73
C TRP A 1120 -2.42 31.54 15.45
N ILE A 1121 -1.29 31.30 14.78
CA ILE A 1121 -0.10 30.70 15.40
C ILE A 1121 0.82 31.82 15.90
N ILE A 1122 1.24 32.71 14.99
CA ILE A 1122 2.17 33.81 15.25
C ILE A 1122 1.38 35.11 15.43
N HIS A 1123 0.83 35.26 16.62
CA HIS A 1123 0.01 36.43 16.90
C HIS A 1123 0.83 37.75 16.78
N PRO A 1124 0.29 38.82 16.15
CA PRO A 1124 1.01 40.10 15.96
C PRO A 1124 1.59 40.73 17.22
N LYS A 1125 0.98 40.50 18.40
CA LYS A 1125 1.54 40.96 19.69
C LYS A 1125 2.90 40.32 19.98
N ASN A 1126 3.06 39.03 19.68
CA ASN A 1126 4.32 38.31 19.88
C ASN A 1126 5.39 38.87 18.95
N VAL A 1127 5.02 39.16 17.69
CA VAL A 1127 5.92 39.79 16.72
C VAL A 1127 6.45 41.10 17.27
N ARG A 1128 5.56 42.02 17.67
CA ARG A 1128 5.95 43.31 18.24
C ARG A 1128 6.84 43.16 19.48
N LYS A 1129 6.53 42.19 20.34
CA LYS A 1129 7.28 41.92 21.58
C LYS A 1129 8.70 41.43 21.31
N PHE A 1130 8.92 40.51 20.37
CA PHE A 1130 10.29 40.04 20.10
C PHE A 1130 11.07 41.05 19.26
N THR A 1131 10.41 41.79 18.35
CA THR A 1131 11.07 42.80 17.51
C THR A 1131 11.69 43.95 18.30
N SER A 1132 11.17 44.28 19.49
CA SER A 1132 11.79 45.29 20.35
C SER A 1132 13.15 44.87 20.93
N ALA A 1133 13.49 43.58 20.84
CA ALA A 1133 14.79 43.05 21.28
C ALA A 1133 15.84 42.99 20.15
N LEU A 1134 15.46 43.26 18.90
CA LEU A 1134 16.33 43.19 17.72
C LEU A 1134 16.86 44.58 17.33
N PRO A 1135 18.19 44.77 17.18
CA PRO A 1135 18.79 46.08 16.93
C PRO A 1135 18.78 46.57 15.46
N ASN A 1136 18.32 45.75 14.53
CA ASN A 1136 18.78 45.73 13.12
C ASN A 1136 17.64 45.42 12.12
N ILE A 1137 16.41 45.76 12.49
CA ILE A 1137 15.24 45.57 11.63
C ILE A 1137 15.23 46.66 10.56
N ARG A 1138 15.32 46.26 9.28
CA ARG A 1138 15.20 47.18 8.13
C ARG A 1138 13.75 47.45 7.74
N GLU A 1139 12.88 46.46 7.86
CA GLU A 1139 11.46 46.57 7.56
C GLU A 1139 10.67 45.67 8.52
N LEU A 1140 9.65 46.22 9.20
CA LEU A 1140 8.67 45.44 9.94
C LEU A 1140 7.30 45.70 9.30
N ARG A 1141 6.72 44.68 8.66
CA ARG A 1141 5.53 44.90 7.82
C ARG A 1141 4.47 43.81 7.95
N PRO A 1142 3.20 44.18 8.24
CA PRO A 1142 2.08 43.27 8.08
C PRO A 1142 1.74 43.05 6.59
N ILE A 1143 1.45 41.82 6.20
CA ILE A 1143 1.12 41.42 4.81
C ILE A 1143 -0.37 41.12 4.66
N GLY A 1144 -0.94 41.41 3.47
CA GLY A 1144 -2.24 40.91 3.02
C GLY A 1144 -3.50 41.40 3.75
N GLY A 1145 -3.39 42.43 4.60
CA GLY A 1145 -4.54 43.03 5.29
C GLY A 1145 -5.05 42.21 6.48
N LYS A 1146 -6.28 42.50 6.94
CA LYS A 1146 -6.84 41.93 8.18
C LYS A 1146 -7.16 40.44 8.14
N LYS A 1147 -7.14 39.79 6.96
CA LYS A 1147 -7.47 38.36 6.80
C LYS A 1147 -6.25 37.45 6.61
N PHE A 1148 -5.06 37.99 6.32
CA PHE A 1148 -3.87 37.20 6.00
C PHE A 1148 -3.38 36.35 7.19
N THR A 1149 -3.16 35.06 6.93
CA THR A 1149 -2.91 33.99 7.91
C THR A 1149 -1.49 33.43 7.79
N HIS A 1150 -1.16 32.45 8.63
CA HIS A 1150 0.14 31.78 8.62
C HIS A 1150 0.42 31.03 7.31
N GLY A 1151 -0.55 30.25 6.81
CA GLY A 1151 -0.37 29.43 5.60
C GLY A 1151 -0.26 30.25 4.31
N ASP A 1152 -0.79 31.49 4.31
CA ASP A 1152 -0.80 32.36 3.14
C ASP A 1152 0.60 32.74 2.66
N PHE A 1153 1.62 32.69 3.54
CA PHE A 1153 3.03 32.93 3.17
C PHE A 1153 3.58 31.92 2.15
N ILE A 1154 2.95 30.75 2.01
CA ILE A 1154 3.39 29.66 1.15
C ILE A 1154 2.39 29.37 0.01
N ILE A 1155 1.07 29.37 0.30
CA ILE A 1155 0.06 28.83 -0.65
C ILE A 1155 -1.04 29.81 -1.10
N ALA A 1156 -0.94 31.11 -0.80
CA ALA A 1156 -1.96 32.05 -1.23
C ALA A 1156 -1.91 32.38 -2.73
N LYS A 1157 -3.08 32.47 -3.39
CA LYS A 1157 -3.26 32.80 -4.82
C LYS A 1157 -2.52 34.06 -5.31
N ARG A 1158 -2.26 35.02 -4.42
CA ARG A 1158 -1.65 36.32 -4.74
C ARG A 1158 -0.35 36.57 -3.97
N ILE A 1159 0.28 35.53 -3.43
CA ILE A 1159 1.46 35.69 -2.60
C ILE A 1159 2.62 36.38 -3.33
N ARG A 1160 2.75 36.13 -4.65
CA ARG A 1160 3.74 36.78 -5.49
C ARG A 1160 3.64 38.30 -5.43
N THR A 1161 2.45 38.85 -5.69
CA THR A 1161 2.23 40.29 -5.72
C THR A 1161 2.18 40.91 -4.33
N LEU A 1162 1.72 40.17 -3.32
CA LEU A 1162 1.61 40.65 -1.95
C LEU A 1162 2.96 40.71 -1.20
N LEU A 1163 3.88 39.79 -1.48
CA LEU A 1163 5.14 39.65 -0.73
C LEU A 1163 6.36 39.35 -1.59
N TYR A 1164 6.32 38.34 -2.47
CA TYR A 1164 7.56 37.88 -3.11
C TYR A 1164 8.20 38.92 -4.03
N THR A 1165 7.40 39.72 -4.76
CA THR A 1165 7.91 40.86 -5.53
C THR A 1165 8.68 41.86 -4.65
N LYS A 1166 8.25 42.04 -3.40
CA LYS A 1166 8.93 42.92 -2.43
C LYS A 1166 10.23 42.31 -1.93
N ILE A 1167 10.24 41.01 -1.61
CA ILE A 1167 11.46 40.27 -1.26
C ILE A 1167 12.49 40.41 -2.38
N ILE A 1168 12.09 40.10 -3.62
CA ILE A 1168 12.93 40.22 -4.81
C ILE A 1168 13.46 41.64 -5.00
N ALA A 1169 12.62 42.67 -4.82
CA ALA A 1169 13.05 44.06 -4.90
C ALA A 1169 14.09 44.41 -3.82
N ASN A 1170 13.94 43.89 -2.60
CA ASN A 1170 14.90 44.10 -1.52
C ASN A 1170 16.25 43.43 -1.83
N LEU A 1171 16.25 42.20 -2.38
CA LEU A 1171 17.48 41.53 -2.82
C LEU A 1171 18.19 42.28 -3.95
N LYS A 1172 17.42 42.77 -4.95
CA LYS A 1172 17.96 43.58 -6.04
C LYS A 1172 18.56 44.89 -5.53
N ASN A 1173 17.85 45.58 -4.65
CA ASN A 1173 18.34 46.85 -4.08
C ASN A 1173 19.61 46.65 -3.24
N ASP A 1174 19.69 45.59 -2.45
CA ASP A 1174 20.89 45.28 -1.67
C ASP A 1174 22.08 44.93 -2.58
N THR A 1175 21.83 44.15 -3.65
CA THR A 1175 22.84 43.82 -4.66
C THR A 1175 23.33 45.09 -5.39
N MET A 1176 22.43 45.99 -5.79
CA MET A 1176 22.81 47.26 -6.43
C MET A 1176 23.61 48.16 -5.50
N GLU A 1177 23.25 48.21 -4.22
CA GLU A 1177 24.01 48.97 -3.22
C GLU A 1177 25.41 48.37 -3.00
N GLN A 1178 25.52 47.05 -2.99
CA GLN A 1178 26.81 46.37 -2.92
C GLN A 1178 27.69 46.70 -4.14
N LEU A 1179 27.14 46.63 -5.35
CA LEU A 1179 27.87 46.99 -6.57
C LEU A 1179 28.35 48.45 -6.52
N ARG A 1180 27.51 49.38 -6.05
CA ARG A 1180 27.91 50.78 -5.85
C ARG A 1180 29.01 50.97 -4.81
N ILE A 1181 29.00 50.17 -3.73
CA ILE A 1181 30.07 50.20 -2.72
C ILE A 1181 31.36 49.65 -3.33
N MET A 1182 31.29 48.55 -4.08
CA MET A 1182 32.44 47.96 -4.78
C MET A 1182 33.01 48.85 -5.89
N GLU A 1183 32.17 49.63 -6.58
CA GLU A 1183 32.61 50.63 -7.56
C GLU A 1183 33.28 51.85 -6.92
N LYS A 1184 32.99 52.12 -5.64
CA LYS A 1184 33.55 53.25 -4.87
C LYS A 1184 34.79 52.88 -4.06
N SER A 1185 34.97 51.61 -3.72
CA SER A 1185 36.16 51.05 -3.05
C SER A 1185 37.22 50.67 -4.06
#